data_AF-A0A1S2PF12-F1
#
_entry.id   AF-A0A1S2PF12-F1
#
_cell.length_a   1.000
_cell.length_b   1.000
_cell.length_c   1.000
_cell.angle_alpha   90.00
_cell.angle_beta   90.00
_cell.angle_gamma   90.00
#
_symmetry.space_group_name_H-M   'P 1'
#
loop_
_entity.id
_entity.type
_entity.pdbx_description
1 polymer ?
#
loop_
_entity_poly.entity_id
_entity_poly.type
_entity_poly.pdbx_seq_one_letter_code
_entity_poly.pdbx_strand_id
1 'polypeptide(L)'
;MGEGHPLQFLDVSALAKELGRAQRRWGRVSLAAGAAAGAEPGEVFALARAVVCSWWEREEFWERETAWGWRLEQVAAATRRRCADPAGWGAGQWRLLVRDAVTFPEVVAMAQALVDPRMRQLVAGDGAGALVRGRGGGERFAAALGERLGREWLGELQAQERTGPLVSWAQAVSREQRREAGLPPRQGRYGLWWVHTAHRPVEVGAGLRLMAEAVDAIARPGCGAGAGPEAVGRGKPPAAGGWQAQWAVPRRAGHGRGLEQRSARLFAEGLEQARRHAAKFGHLAVPHTDGQVTEGFDLGRWLANQRAEAASLTRQRAAQLQQLDPWWNPPWPVDWQRAWYRARAHVLAHGRVHGGDNLDALPHWFQRWLRHQITHYRQLQPRQQSLLAELGLTQGEVECFWAWPGRRRPAPDSLAVARAYAARHGHLAVSQPTVVDGFPLGRWLTHARLRQRAAGRPTRIGRELTALDPWWNPPWPIPWQQMWWTCRHRLSGLPHHLAWWPDAPNREYAIAWLSEQAARRPLLQPGQQDMVEELLALAGGVPQWQPRISDIAWQTLSPLLPPPTHTGGRPRSERQLLEAIIHIACTRQAWTRLPAALSPFEACRHRYLNWHSDGTLTRICQAVLPEQDTHWQQHLATYLRSPGMK
;
A
#
# COMPACT_ATOMS: atom_id res chain seq x y z
N MET A 1 -27.20 -43.52 -22.54
CA MET A 1 -25.76 -43.80 -22.68
C MET A 1 -25.00 -42.68 -21.98
N GLY A 2 -24.44 -42.93 -20.80
CA GLY A 2 -23.79 -41.90 -19.97
C GLY A 2 -22.39 -42.35 -19.57
N GLU A 3 -21.43 -41.43 -19.58
CA GLU A 3 -20.00 -41.60 -19.24
C GLU A 3 -19.10 -42.39 -20.21
N GLY A 4 -19.55 -42.67 -21.44
CA GLY A 4 -18.65 -43.16 -22.51
C GLY A 4 -18.22 -44.62 -22.36
N HIS A 5 -18.99 -45.44 -21.65
CA HIS A 5 -18.81 -46.89 -21.56
C HIS A 5 -20.14 -47.65 -21.73
N PRO A 6 -20.14 -48.94 -22.14
CA PRO A 6 -21.36 -49.68 -22.48
C PRO A 6 -22.22 -50.10 -21.28
N LEU A 7 -21.65 -50.16 -20.07
CA LEU A 7 -22.38 -50.56 -18.86
C LEU A 7 -23.30 -49.44 -18.35
N GLN A 8 -24.58 -49.73 -18.18
CA GLN A 8 -25.58 -48.75 -17.73
C GLN A 8 -25.79 -48.75 -16.20
N PHE A 9 -25.57 -49.88 -15.53
CA PHE A 9 -25.80 -50.04 -14.10
C PHE A 9 -24.73 -50.92 -13.46
N LEU A 10 -24.44 -50.65 -12.19
CA LEU A 10 -23.58 -51.47 -11.36
C LEU A 10 -24.44 -52.27 -10.37
N ASP A 11 -24.30 -53.60 -10.34
CA ASP A 11 -25.05 -54.44 -9.40
C ASP A 11 -24.33 -54.49 -8.04
N VAL A 12 -24.84 -53.70 -7.10
CA VAL A 12 -24.35 -53.63 -5.72
C VAL A 12 -25.21 -54.41 -4.73
N SER A 13 -26.11 -55.28 -5.22
CA SER A 13 -27.04 -56.04 -4.37
C SER A 13 -26.32 -56.89 -3.31
N ALA A 14 -25.16 -57.44 -3.65
CA ALA A 14 -24.30 -58.18 -2.72
C ALA A 14 -23.84 -57.33 -1.52
N LEU A 15 -23.78 -55.99 -1.66
CA LEU A 15 -23.38 -55.05 -0.60
C LEU A 15 -24.57 -54.28 0.00
N ALA A 16 -25.82 -54.60 -0.35
CA ALA A 16 -26.99 -53.79 -0.01
C ALA A 16 -27.12 -53.49 1.49
N LYS A 17 -26.87 -54.48 2.35
CA LYS A 17 -26.91 -54.30 3.81
C LYS A 17 -25.85 -53.31 4.31
N GLU A 18 -24.65 -53.39 3.75
CA GLU A 18 -23.50 -52.56 4.14
C GLU A 18 -23.66 -51.12 3.61
N LEU A 19 -23.99 -50.97 2.33
CA LEU A 19 -24.27 -49.67 1.71
C LEU A 19 -25.45 -48.97 2.39
N GLY A 20 -26.52 -49.71 2.73
CA GLY A 20 -27.64 -49.15 3.48
C GLY A 20 -27.25 -48.64 4.88
N ARG A 21 -26.31 -49.31 5.57
CA ARG A 21 -25.77 -48.81 6.85
C ARG A 21 -24.94 -47.55 6.64
N ALA A 22 -24.10 -47.51 5.59
CA ALA A 22 -23.31 -46.34 5.24
C ALA A 22 -24.20 -45.14 4.86
N GLN A 23 -25.27 -45.35 4.07
CA GLN A 23 -26.23 -44.29 3.71
C GLN A 23 -26.92 -43.69 4.94
N ARG A 24 -27.40 -44.52 5.87
CA ARG A 24 -27.99 -44.04 7.13
C ARG A 24 -26.98 -43.26 7.99
N ARG A 25 -25.72 -43.70 8.00
CA ARG A 25 -24.64 -42.99 8.70
C ARG A 25 -24.35 -41.64 8.03
N TRP A 26 -24.33 -41.57 6.70
CA TRP A 26 -24.17 -40.33 5.96
C TRP A 26 -25.24 -39.30 6.30
N GLY A 27 -26.50 -39.70 6.42
CA GLY A 27 -27.58 -38.80 6.85
C GLY A 27 -27.35 -38.14 8.21
N ARG A 28 -26.63 -38.80 9.14
CA ARG A 28 -26.22 -38.20 10.42
C ARG A 28 -25.00 -37.29 10.26
N VAL A 29 -24.05 -37.67 9.41
CA VAL A 29 -22.83 -36.89 9.14
C VAL A 29 -23.16 -35.58 8.42
N SER A 30 -24.08 -35.59 7.46
CA SER A 30 -24.51 -34.38 6.73
C SER A 30 -25.15 -33.36 7.67
N LEU A 31 -26.00 -33.80 8.61
CA LEU A 31 -26.57 -32.94 9.64
C LEU A 31 -25.49 -32.38 10.59
N ALA A 32 -24.52 -33.20 10.99
CA ALA A 32 -23.41 -32.77 11.84
C ALA A 32 -22.44 -31.80 11.14
N ALA A 33 -22.24 -31.93 9.82
CA ALA A 33 -21.37 -31.05 9.04
C ALA A 33 -21.84 -29.60 9.06
N GLY A 34 -23.16 -29.37 8.93
CA GLY A 34 -23.76 -28.03 9.04
C GLY A 34 -23.65 -27.45 10.45
N ALA A 35 -24.01 -28.25 11.47
CA ALA A 35 -24.11 -27.76 12.86
C ALA A 35 -22.75 -27.52 13.55
N ALA A 36 -21.72 -28.33 13.27
CA ALA A 36 -20.45 -28.30 14.00
C ALA A 36 -19.25 -27.75 13.21
N ALA A 37 -19.41 -27.51 11.90
CA ALA A 37 -18.29 -27.11 11.03
C ALA A 37 -18.61 -26.01 10.02
N GLY A 38 -19.87 -25.52 9.94
CA GLY A 38 -20.27 -24.51 8.95
C GLY A 38 -19.96 -24.93 7.51
N ALA A 39 -19.96 -26.25 7.27
CA ALA A 39 -19.48 -26.87 6.04
C ALA A 39 -20.66 -27.38 5.21
N GLU A 40 -20.59 -27.21 3.90
CA GLU A 40 -21.52 -27.86 2.99
C GLU A 40 -21.27 -29.39 3.02
N PRO A 41 -22.30 -30.24 3.24
CA PRO A 41 -22.12 -31.69 3.29
C PRO A 41 -21.39 -32.26 2.07
N GLY A 42 -21.59 -31.65 0.89
CA GLY A 42 -20.88 -32.03 -0.33
C GLY A 42 -19.36 -31.85 -0.27
N GLU A 43 -18.87 -30.81 0.40
CA GLU A 43 -17.43 -30.55 0.53
C GLU A 43 -16.77 -31.56 1.47
N VAL A 44 -17.44 -31.90 2.57
CA VAL A 44 -16.99 -32.94 3.50
C VAL A 44 -16.92 -34.29 2.79
N PHE A 45 -17.94 -34.63 2.01
CA PHE A 45 -17.96 -35.85 1.21
C PHE A 45 -16.82 -35.87 0.19
N ALA A 46 -16.61 -34.76 -0.53
CA ALA A 46 -15.57 -34.65 -1.55
C ALA A 46 -14.17 -34.86 -0.96
N LEU A 47 -13.89 -34.27 0.21
CA LEU A 47 -12.62 -34.48 0.90
C LEU A 47 -12.45 -35.91 1.38
N ALA A 48 -13.48 -36.48 2.03
CA ALA A 48 -13.42 -37.87 2.49
C ALA A 48 -13.22 -38.85 1.33
N ARG A 49 -13.92 -38.63 0.21
CA ARG A 49 -13.74 -39.39 -1.04
C ARG A 49 -12.31 -39.24 -1.57
N ALA A 50 -11.77 -38.02 -1.61
CA ALA A 50 -10.40 -37.79 -2.04
C ALA A 50 -9.37 -38.56 -1.21
N VAL A 51 -9.53 -38.59 0.12
CA VAL A 51 -8.66 -39.36 1.02
C VAL A 51 -8.75 -40.85 0.73
N VAL A 52 -9.96 -41.42 0.73
CA VAL A 52 -10.13 -42.86 0.55
C VAL A 52 -9.73 -43.32 -0.85
N CYS A 53 -10.01 -42.53 -1.89
CA CYS A 53 -9.55 -42.82 -3.24
C CYS A 53 -8.02 -42.74 -3.37
N SER A 54 -7.36 -41.83 -2.64
CA SER A 54 -5.89 -41.79 -2.63
C SER A 54 -5.28 -43.06 -2.03
N TRP A 55 -5.95 -43.67 -1.03
CA TRP A 55 -5.55 -44.97 -0.47
C TRP A 55 -5.85 -46.12 -1.43
N TRP A 56 -7.00 -46.09 -2.11
CA TRP A 56 -7.36 -47.06 -3.14
C TRP A 56 -6.31 -47.19 -4.27
N GLU A 57 -5.58 -46.13 -4.55
CA GLU A 57 -4.56 -46.07 -5.60
C GLU A 57 -3.16 -46.54 -5.13
N ARG A 58 -2.96 -46.79 -3.83
CA ARG A 58 -1.66 -47.18 -3.25
C ARG A 58 -1.53 -48.69 -3.10
N GLU A 59 -0.48 -49.27 -3.65
CA GLU A 59 -0.22 -50.71 -3.57
C GLU A 59 0.02 -51.16 -2.13
N GLU A 60 0.75 -50.37 -1.33
CA GLU A 60 1.05 -50.70 0.07
C GLU A 60 -0.22 -50.75 0.93
N PHE A 61 -1.28 -50.05 0.51
CA PHE A 61 -2.57 -50.11 1.18
C PHE A 61 -3.28 -51.43 0.87
N TRP A 62 -3.22 -51.91 -0.37
CA TRP A 62 -3.81 -53.17 -0.81
C TRP A 62 -3.11 -54.41 -0.25
N GLU A 63 -1.85 -54.30 0.17
CA GLU A 63 -1.15 -55.39 0.87
C GLU A 63 -1.77 -55.71 2.23
N ARG A 64 -2.40 -54.72 2.89
CA ARG A 64 -2.99 -54.86 4.23
C ARG A 64 -4.51 -54.79 4.23
N GLU A 65 -5.10 -54.27 3.16
CA GLU A 65 -6.55 -54.13 3.00
C GLU A 65 -7.20 -55.39 2.44
N THR A 66 -8.12 -55.97 3.20
CA THR A 66 -8.81 -57.22 2.83
C THR A 66 -10.28 -57.01 2.48
N ALA A 67 -10.96 -55.98 3.02
CA ALA A 67 -12.38 -55.78 2.80
C ALA A 67 -12.69 -55.30 1.39
N TRP A 68 -11.84 -54.44 0.82
CA TRP A 68 -12.03 -53.92 -0.54
C TRP A 68 -11.94 -54.99 -1.63
N GLY A 69 -11.03 -55.96 -1.49
CA GLY A 69 -10.90 -57.06 -2.44
C GLY A 69 -12.17 -57.90 -2.50
N TRP A 70 -12.66 -58.33 -1.34
CA TRP A 70 -13.89 -59.13 -1.24
C TRP A 70 -15.14 -58.40 -1.76
N ARG A 71 -15.27 -57.10 -1.48
CA ARG A 71 -16.38 -56.28 -1.99
C ARG A 71 -16.28 -56.09 -3.51
N LEU A 72 -15.09 -55.83 -4.04
CA LEU A 72 -14.85 -55.70 -5.48
C LEU A 72 -15.27 -56.96 -6.21
N GLU A 73 -14.82 -58.13 -5.74
CA GLU A 73 -15.13 -59.42 -6.38
C GLU A 73 -16.64 -59.68 -6.43
N GLN A 74 -17.36 -59.42 -5.34
CA GLN A 74 -18.81 -59.63 -5.31
C GLN A 74 -19.56 -58.69 -6.23
N VAL A 75 -19.20 -57.40 -6.23
CA VAL A 75 -19.84 -56.41 -7.10
C VAL A 75 -19.52 -56.70 -8.57
N ALA A 76 -18.28 -57.04 -8.89
CA ALA A 76 -17.88 -57.42 -10.24
C ALA A 76 -18.61 -58.71 -10.68
N ALA A 77 -18.67 -59.75 -9.84
CA ALA A 77 -19.36 -60.99 -10.16
C ALA A 77 -20.88 -60.82 -10.28
N ALA A 78 -21.52 -60.04 -9.40
CA ALA A 78 -22.95 -59.72 -9.50
C ALA A 78 -23.25 -58.93 -10.78
N THR A 79 -22.43 -57.94 -11.10
CA THR A 79 -22.59 -57.12 -12.31
C THR A 79 -22.39 -57.95 -13.58
N ARG A 80 -21.36 -58.82 -13.62
CA ARG A 80 -21.12 -59.73 -14.76
C ARG A 80 -22.24 -60.74 -14.98
N ARG A 81 -22.96 -61.15 -13.93
CA ARG A 81 -24.12 -62.05 -14.05
C ARG A 81 -25.32 -61.39 -14.73
N ARG A 82 -25.47 -60.07 -14.59
CA ARG A 82 -26.57 -59.30 -15.19
C ARG A 82 -26.21 -58.68 -16.54
N CYS A 83 -24.92 -58.47 -16.78
CA CYS A 83 -24.38 -57.97 -18.05
C CYS A 83 -23.16 -58.80 -18.41
N ALA A 84 -23.34 -59.79 -19.30
CA ALA A 84 -22.22 -60.53 -19.88
C ALA A 84 -21.29 -59.53 -20.59
N ASP A 85 -20.01 -59.53 -20.21
CA ASP A 85 -18.97 -58.55 -20.55
C ASP A 85 -19.01 -58.09 -22.02
N PRO A 86 -19.54 -56.89 -22.34
CA PRO A 86 -19.65 -56.45 -23.72
C PRO A 86 -18.34 -55.92 -24.31
N ALA A 87 -17.25 -55.81 -23.52
CA ALA A 87 -16.06 -55.04 -23.92
C ALA A 87 -14.69 -55.65 -23.54
N GLY A 88 -14.64 -56.86 -22.97
CA GLY A 88 -13.38 -57.56 -22.66
C GLY A 88 -12.55 -56.88 -21.57
N TRP A 89 -13.21 -56.33 -20.56
CA TRP A 89 -12.55 -55.47 -19.57
C TRP A 89 -11.60 -56.20 -18.62
N GLY A 90 -10.38 -55.68 -18.49
CA GLY A 90 -9.36 -56.13 -17.57
C GLY A 90 -9.55 -55.62 -16.13
N ALA A 91 -8.68 -56.06 -15.24
CA ALA A 91 -8.75 -55.78 -13.79
C ALA A 91 -8.76 -54.27 -13.46
N GLY A 92 -7.98 -53.45 -14.18
CA GLY A 92 -7.91 -52.01 -13.92
C GLY A 92 -9.22 -51.26 -14.23
N GLN A 93 -9.94 -51.65 -15.29
CA GLN A 93 -11.23 -51.04 -15.65
C GLN A 93 -12.30 -51.37 -14.61
N TRP A 94 -12.36 -52.64 -14.17
CA TRP A 94 -13.24 -53.06 -13.08
C TRP A 94 -12.91 -52.37 -11.76
N ARG A 95 -11.62 -52.24 -11.43
CA ARG A 95 -11.16 -51.55 -10.21
C ARG A 95 -11.53 -50.06 -10.21
N LEU A 96 -11.52 -49.40 -11.37
CA LEU A 96 -11.99 -48.02 -11.47
C LEU A 96 -13.52 -47.91 -11.40
N LEU A 97 -14.25 -48.78 -12.12
CA LEU A 97 -15.71 -48.76 -12.20
C LEU A 97 -16.35 -48.94 -10.82
N VAL A 98 -15.88 -49.92 -10.04
CA VAL A 98 -16.52 -50.26 -8.76
C VAL A 98 -16.01 -49.44 -7.58
N ARG A 99 -14.92 -48.67 -7.75
CA ARG A 99 -14.20 -47.97 -6.67
C ARG A 99 -15.15 -47.27 -5.72
N ASP A 100 -16.00 -46.39 -6.26
CA ASP A 100 -16.83 -45.52 -5.44
C ASP A 100 -17.91 -46.32 -4.68
N ALA A 101 -18.43 -47.41 -5.26
CA ALA A 101 -19.36 -48.30 -4.57
C ALA A 101 -18.68 -49.11 -3.46
N VAL A 102 -17.48 -49.65 -3.73
CA VAL A 102 -16.71 -50.48 -2.77
C VAL A 102 -16.21 -49.67 -1.59
N THR A 103 -15.77 -48.43 -1.85
CA THR A 103 -15.16 -47.54 -0.85
C THR A 103 -16.17 -46.66 -0.12
N PHE A 104 -17.44 -46.63 -0.54
CA PHE A 104 -18.47 -45.78 0.05
C PHE A 104 -18.59 -45.91 1.58
N PRO A 105 -18.57 -47.12 2.19
CA PRO A 105 -18.60 -47.27 3.63
C PRO A 105 -17.43 -46.56 4.34
N GLU A 106 -16.22 -46.66 3.79
CA GLU A 106 -15.03 -45.99 4.31
C GLU A 106 -15.08 -44.48 4.08
N VAL A 107 -15.61 -44.01 2.95
CA VAL A 107 -15.81 -42.57 2.69
C VAL A 107 -16.73 -41.95 3.75
N VAL A 108 -17.84 -42.61 4.07
CA VAL A 108 -18.76 -42.12 5.10
C VAL A 108 -18.12 -42.17 6.50
N ALA A 109 -17.38 -43.23 6.83
CA ALA A 109 -16.69 -43.34 8.11
C ALA A 109 -15.56 -42.29 8.25
N MET A 110 -14.83 -42.01 7.18
CA MET A 110 -13.84 -40.94 7.09
C MET A 110 -14.50 -39.58 7.31
N ALA A 111 -15.58 -39.28 6.59
CA ALA A 111 -16.32 -38.03 6.76
C ALA A 111 -16.82 -37.86 8.20
N GLN A 112 -17.34 -38.93 8.82
CA GLN A 112 -17.73 -38.92 10.22
C GLN A 112 -16.56 -38.58 11.15
N ALA A 113 -15.39 -39.16 10.90
CA ALA A 113 -14.19 -38.88 11.68
C ALA A 113 -13.71 -37.43 11.51
N LEU A 114 -13.72 -36.87 10.30
CA LEU A 114 -13.24 -35.51 10.04
C LEU A 114 -14.14 -34.42 10.63
N VAL A 115 -15.45 -34.64 10.68
CA VAL A 115 -16.42 -33.67 11.26
C VAL A 115 -16.34 -33.65 12.79
N ASP A 116 -15.91 -34.74 13.42
CA ASP A 116 -15.82 -34.86 14.87
C ASP A 116 -14.86 -33.80 15.47
N PRO A 117 -15.34 -32.91 16.36
CA PRO A 117 -14.51 -31.92 17.03
C PRO A 117 -13.32 -32.51 17.78
N ARG A 118 -13.46 -33.71 18.36
CA ARG A 118 -12.37 -34.39 19.09
C ARG A 118 -11.24 -34.76 18.15
N MET A 119 -11.56 -35.23 16.94
CA MET A 119 -10.56 -35.55 15.92
C MET A 119 -9.83 -34.29 15.43
N ARG A 120 -10.55 -33.18 15.26
CA ARG A 120 -9.95 -31.88 14.92
C ARG A 120 -9.01 -31.36 16.02
N GLN A 121 -9.34 -31.60 17.29
CA GLN A 121 -8.48 -31.25 18.43
C GLN A 121 -7.22 -32.14 18.50
N LEU A 122 -7.30 -33.42 18.13
CA LEU A 122 -6.12 -34.29 18.08
C LEU A 122 -5.07 -33.81 17.07
N VAL A 123 -5.52 -33.26 15.93
CA VAL A 123 -4.63 -32.62 14.93
C VAL A 123 -4.03 -31.30 15.44
N ALA A 124 -4.77 -30.60 16.31
CA ALA A 124 -4.43 -29.29 16.86
C ALA A 124 -3.33 -29.31 17.91
N GLY A 125 -3.33 -30.35 18.75
CA GLY A 125 -2.80 -30.30 20.11
C GLY A 125 -1.30 -30.06 20.27
N ASP A 126 -0.47 -30.19 19.23
CA ASP A 126 1.00 -30.17 19.35
C ASP A 126 1.72 -29.24 18.35
N GLY A 127 1.07 -28.20 17.84
CA GLY A 127 1.74 -27.16 17.05
C GLY A 127 2.19 -27.60 15.65
N ALA A 128 1.52 -27.06 14.63
CA ALA A 128 1.98 -26.88 13.23
C ALA A 128 2.54 -28.07 12.41
N GLY A 129 2.77 -29.27 12.95
CA GLY A 129 3.50 -30.33 12.25
C GLY A 129 3.07 -31.77 12.56
N ALA A 130 1.95 -31.96 13.27
CA ALA A 130 1.53 -33.23 13.84
C ALA A 130 1.54 -34.40 12.82
N LEU A 131 0.95 -34.23 11.62
CA LEU A 131 0.90 -35.29 10.60
C LEU A 131 2.13 -35.35 9.66
N VAL A 132 2.95 -34.31 9.59
CA VAL A 132 4.13 -34.25 8.68
C VAL A 132 5.41 -34.74 9.37
N ARG A 133 5.45 -34.76 10.71
CA ARG A 133 6.69 -34.98 11.48
C ARG A 133 6.71 -36.23 12.36
N GLY A 134 5.64 -37.03 12.41
CA GLY A 134 5.59 -38.26 13.20
C GLY A 134 5.92 -38.02 14.69
N ARG A 135 5.31 -37.02 15.32
CA ARG A 135 5.37 -36.84 16.78
C ARG A 135 3.99 -36.58 17.35
N GLY A 136 3.61 -37.35 18.37
CA GLY A 136 2.60 -37.02 19.39
C GLY A 136 1.17 -36.88 18.85
N GLY A 137 0.79 -35.69 18.37
CA GLY A 137 -0.57 -35.42 17.90
C GLY A 137 -0.97 -36.15 16.61
N GLY A 138 -0.06 -36.30 15.65
CA GLY A 138 -0.39 -36.95 14.36
C GLY A 138 -0.49 -38.46 14.48
N GLU A 139 0.34 -39.06 15.32
CA GLU A 139 0.29 -40.49 15.64
C GLU A 139 -0.99 -40.82 16.40
N ARG A 140 -1.37 -40.01 17.40
CA ARG A 140 -2.65 -40.15 18.12
C ARG A 140 -3.85 -39.99 17.20
N PHE A 141 -3.82 -39.02 16.29
CA PHE A 141 -4.87 -38.86 15.28
C PHE A 141 -4.95 -40.06 14.34
N ALA A 142 -3.83 -40.54 13.81
CA ALA A 142 -3.80 -41.65 12.86
C ALA A 142 -4.21 -42.98 13.52
N ALA A 143 -3.84 -43.20 14.78
CA ALA A 143 -4.30 -44.34 15.59
C ALA A 143 -5.82 -44.28 15.83
N ALA A 144 -6.35 -43.13 16.29
CA ALA A 144 -7.79 -42.94 16.51
C ALA A 144 -8.60 -43.05 15.21
N LEU A 145 -8.04 -42.61 14.09
CA LEU A 145 -8.64 -42.76 12.76
C LEU A 145 -8.63 -44.22 12.30
N GLY A 146 -7.51 -44.93 12.53
CA GLY A 146 -7.37 -46.36 12.26
C GLY A 146 -8.41 -47.17 13.02
N GLU A 147 -8.54 -46.96 14.33
CA GLU A 147 -9.54 -47.62 15.18
C GLU A 147 -10.97 -47.39 14.65
N ARG A 148 -11.33 -46.14 14.32
CA ARG A 148 -12.66 -45.80 13.77
C ARG A 148 -12.96 -46.44 12.42
N LEU A 149 -11.93 -46.71 11.62
CA LEU A 149 -12.03 -47.35 10.32
C LEU A 149 -11.84 -48.86 10.38
N GLY A 150 -11.58 -49.43 11.57
CA GLY A 150 -11.25 -50.86 11.73
C GLY A 150 -9.92 -51.25 11.06
N ARG A 151 -8.95 -50.32 11.02
CA ARG A 151 -7.66 -50.44 10.33
C ARG A 151 -6.56 -49.89 11.22
N GLU A 152 -6.21 -50.62 12.28
CA GLU A 152 -5.22 -50.19 13.29
C GLU A 152 -3.83 -49.94 12.68
N TRP A 153 -3.50 -50.64 11.60
CA TRP A 153 -2.26 -50.45 10.82
C TRP A 153 -2.18 -49.13 10.06
N LEU A 154 -3.27 -48.35 9.98
CA LEU A 154 -3.31 -47.10 9.22
C LEU A 154 -2.28 -46.07 9.74
N GLY A 155 -1.98 -46.09 11.05
CA GLY A 155 -0.99 -45.22 11.66
C GLY A 155 0.40 -45.33 11.02
N GLU A 156 0.84 -46.54 10.70
CA GLU A 156 2.17 -46.81 10.12
C GLU A 156 2.29 -46.27 8.68
N LEU A 157 1.23 -46.43 7.88
CA LEU A 157 1.22 -45.96 6.49
C LEU A 157 1.03 -44.44 6.37
N GLN A 158 0.34 -43.83 7.34
CA GLN A 158 0.18 -42.38 7.42
C GLN A 158 1.44 -41.67 7.93
N ALA A 159 2.22 -42.30 8.81
CA ALA A 159 3.50 -41.75 9.27
C ALA A 159 4.52 -41.53 8.13
N GLN A 160 4.37 -42.29 7.03
CA GLN A 160 5.22 -42.19 5.84
C GLN A 160 4.68 -41.19 4.80
N GLU A 161 3.41 -40.77 4.91
CA GLU A 161 2.74 -39.92 3.92
C GLU A 161 3.05 -38.44 4.17
N ARG A 162 3.91 -37.86 3.33
CA ARG A 162 4.32 -36.46 3.45
C ARG A 162 3.40 -35.48 2.73
N THR A 163 2.59 -35.96 1.78
CA THR A 163 1.69 -35.16 0.95
C THR A 163 0.43 -35.94 0.65
N GLY A 164 -0.74 -35.30 0.75
CA GLY A 164 -2.02 -35.94 0.48
C GLY A 164 -3.21 -35.06 0.89
N PRO A 165 -4.43 -35.44 0.52
CA PRO A 165 -5.65 -34.72 0.90
C PRO A 165 -5.83 -34.64 2.43
N LEU A 166 -5.52 -35.72 3.17
CA LEU A 166 -5.64 -35.76 4.63
C LEU A 166 -4.60 -34.84 5.32
N VAL A 167 -3.36 -34.86 4.81
CA VAL A 167 -2.28 -33.98 5.27
C VAL A 167 -2.63 -32.51 4.98
N SER A 168 -3.18 -32.21 3.80
CA SER A 168 -3.62 -30.86 3.42
C SER A 168 -4.75 -30.33 4.32
N TRP A 169 -5.73 -31.19 4.63
CA TRP A 169 -6.80 -30.87 5.58
C TRP A 169 -6.25 -30.60 6.99
N ALA A 170 -5.35 -31.44 7.48
CA ALA A 170 -4.75 -31.26 8.80
C ALA A 170 -3.95 -29.95 8.93
N GLN A 171 -3.25 -29.56 7.86
CA GLN A 171 -2.61 -28.26 7.79
C GLN A 171 -3.63 -27.11 7.80
N ALA A 172 -4.79 -27.28 7.16
CA ALA A 172 -5.87 -26.30 7.19
C ALA A 172 -6.48 -26.16 8.60
N VAL A 173 -6.70 -27.26 9.32
CA VAL A 173 -7.11 -27.24 10.74
C VAL A 173 -6.13 -26.42 11.58
N SER A 174 -4.83 -26.70 11.43
CA SER A 174 -3.77 -25.99 12.17
C SER A 174 -3.69 -24.50 11.84
N ARG A 175 -3.99 -24.12 10.59
CA ARG A 175 -4.03 -22.71 10.17
C ARG A 175 -5.21 -21.98 10.79
N GLU A 176 -6.39 -22.61 10.82
CA GLU A 176 -7.61 -22.00 11.34
C GLU A 176 -7.50 -21.71 12.84
N GLN A 177 -6.82 -22.57 13.59
CA GLN A 177 -6.64 -22.39 15.04
C GLN A 177 -5.63 -21.30 15.43
N ARG A 178 -4.73 -20.94 14.52
CA ARG A 178 -3.81 -19.81 14.73
C ARG A 178 -4.44 -18.46 14.40
N ARG A 179 -5.69 -18.43 13.92
CA ARG A 179 -6.39 -17.18 13.61
C ARG A 179 -6.91 -16.55 14.89
N GLU A 180 -6.92 -15.22 14.90
CA GLU A 180 -7.56 -14.44 15.96
C GLU A 180 -9.03 -14.83 16.10
N ALA A 181 -9.47 -14.94 17.35
CA ALA A 181 -10.85 -15.27 17.67
C ALA A 181 -11.81 -14.22 17.10
N GLY A 182 -12.84 -14.66 16.36
CA GLY A 182 -13.91 -13.80 15.83
C GLY A 182 -13.86 -13.54 14.32
N LEU A 183 -12.84 -14.00 13.59
CA LEU A 183 -12.83 -13.93 12.12
C LEU A 183 -13.65 -15.08 11.50
N PRO A 184 -14.37 -14.85 10.38
CA PRO A 184 -15.15 -15.90 9.72
C PRO A 184 -14.23 -16.99 9.13
N PRO A 185 -14.68 -18.26 9.08
CA PRO A 185 -13.91 -19.37 8.53
C PRO A 185 -13.45 -19.10 7.10
N ARG A 186 -12.23 -19.52 6.74
CA ARG A 186 -11.78 -19.41 5.34
C ARG A 186 -12.64 -20.29 4.43
N GLN A 187 -12.98 -19.75 3.26
CA GLN A 187 -13.70 -20.45 2.21
C GLN A 187 -12.82 -20.59 0.95
N GLY A 188 -13.27 -21.42 0.00
CA GLY A 188 -12.57 -21.63 -1.27
C GLY A 188 -11.20 -22.30 -1.10
N ARG A 189 -10.20 -21.91 -1.89
CA ARG A 189 -8.87 -22.56 -1.96
C ARG A 189 -8.13 -22.71 -0.62
N TYR A 190 -8.45 -21.88 0.37
CA TYR A 190 -7.83 -21.91 1.70
C TYR A 190 -8.76 -22.42 2.80
N GLY A 191 -9.96 -22.86 2.43
CA GLY A 191 -10.95 -23.40 3.34
C GLY A 191 -10.60 -24.80 3.84
N LEU A 192 -11.20 -25.15 4.97
CA LEU A 192 -10.94 -26.40 5.65
C LEU A 192 -11.27 -27.63 4.78
N TRP A 193 -12.37 -27.56 4.03
CA TRP A 193 -12.92 -28.70 3.28
C TRP A 193 -12.52 -28.71 1.80
N TRP A 194 -11.61 -27.81 1.40
CA TRP A 194 -11.21 -27.67 0.00
C TRP A 194 -10.30 -28.80 -0.47
N VAL A 195 -10.70 -29.47 -1.55
CA VAL A 195 -9.88 -30.48 -2.23
C VAL A 195 -9.12 -29.84 -3.39
N HIS A 196 -7.80 -29.75 -3.24
CA HIS A 196 -6.90 -29.33 -4.32
C HIS A 196 -7.08 -30.20 -5.56
N THR A 197 -6.98 -29.61 -6.74
CA THR A 197 -7.11 -30.32 -8.03
C THR A 197 -6.17 -31.53 -8.12
N ALA A 198 -4.98 -31.44 -7.52
CA ALA A 198 -4.00 -32.54 -7.46
C ALA A 198 -4.41 -33.73 -6.58
N HIS A 199 -5.47 -33.59 -5.77
CA HIS A 199 -6.01 -34.65 -4.91
C HIS A 199 -7.42 -35.07 -5.32
N ARG A 200 -7.98 -34.51 -6.41
CA ARG A 200 -9.31 -34.91 -6.88
C ARG A 200 -9.23 -36.29 -7.51
N PRO A 201 -10.08 -37.25 -7.08
CA PRO A 201 -10.13 -38.58 -7.69
C PRO A 201 -10.41 -38.51 -9.18
N VAL A 202 -9.87 -39.47 -9.94
CA VAL A 202 -10.23 -39.63 -11.35
C VAL A 202 -11.69 -40.10 -11.44
N GLU A 203 -12.51 -39.36 -12.19
CA GLU A 203 -13.89 -39.77 -12.47
C GLU A 203 -13.94 -40.97 -13.42
N VAL A 204 -14.90 -41.87 -13.21
CA VAL A 204 -14.98 -43.18 -13.87
C VAL A 204 -14.96 -43.05 -15.39
N GLY A 205 -15.87 -42.27 -15.98
CA GLY A 205 -15.89 -42.07 -17.43
C GLY A 205 -14.62 -41.44 -18.01
N ALA A 206 -14.00 -40.50 -17.28
CA ALA A 206 -12.75 -39.89 -17.73
C ALA A 206 -11.57 -40.86 -17.66
N GLY A 207 -11.51 -41.69 -16.61
CA GLY A 207 -10.46 -42.69 -16.46
C GLY A 207 -10.62 -43.84 -17.45
N LEU A 208 -11.83 -44.33 -17.70
CA LEU A 208 -12.09 -45.39 -18.68
C LEU A 208 -11.70 -44.97 -20.10
N ARG A 209 -11.94 -43.70 -20.49
CA ARG A 209 -11.47 -43.15 -21.78
C ARG A 209 -9.95 -43.12 -21.88
N LEU A 210 -9.26 -42.63 -20.84
CA LEU A 210 -7.79 -42.62 -20.80
C LEU A 210 -7.19 -44.03 -20.89
N MET A 211 -7.85 -45.01 -20.27
CA MET A 211 -7.42 -46.41 -20.35
C MET A 211 -7.62 -46.99 -21.75
N ALA A 212 -8.72 -46.65 -22.44
CA ALA A 212 -8.95 -47.05 -23.82
C ALA A 212 -7.92 -46.42 -24.78
N GLU A 213 -7.67 -45.12 -24.66
CA GLU A 213 -6.67 -44.38 -25.45
C GLU A 213 -5.25 -44.93 -25.25
N ALA A 214 -4.89 -45.34 -24.02
CA ALA A 214 -3.59 -45.95 -23.73
C ALA A 214 -3.42 -47.33 -24.39
N VAL A 215 -4.49 -48.13 -24.42
CA VAL A 215 -4.49 -49.43 -25.12
C VAL A 215 -4.37 -49.23 -26.63
N ASP A 216 -5.08 -48.25 -27.20
CA ASP A 216 -4.99 -47.90 -28.62
C ASP A 216 -3.61 -47.34 -29.01
N ALA A 217 -2.97 -46.56 -28.12
CA ALA A 217 -1.62 -46.03 -28.33
C ALA A 217 -0.54 -47.12 -28.27
N ILE A 218 -0.72 -48.15 -27.44
CA ILE A 218 0.17 -49.33 -27.39
C ILE A 218 -0.06 -50.22 -28.63
N ALA A 219 -1.29 -50.30 -29.14
CA ALA A 219 -1.64 -51.09 -30.32
C ALA A 219 -1.18 -50.46 -31.65
N ARG A 220 -0.83 -49.18 -31.69
CA ARG A 220 -0.29 -48.48 -32.87
C ARG A 220 1.19 -48.10 -32.70
N PRO A 221 2.15 -48.97 -33.06
CA PRO A 221 3.54 -48.55 -33.12
C PRO A 221 3.78 -47.79 -34.42
N GLY A 222 3.76 -46.45 -34.38
CA GLY A 222 4.28 -45.63 -35.48
C GLY A 222 3.68 -44.23 -35.61
N CYS A 223 4.39 -43.21 -35.09
CA CYS A 223 4.85 -42.01 -35.81
C CYS A 223 5.44 -40.94 -34.85
N GLY A 224 6.78 -40.85 -34.82
CA GLY A 224 7.60 -39.70 -34.33
C GLY A 224 7.85 -39.61 -32.81
N ALA A 225 9.06 -39.56 -32.26
CA ALA A 225 10.41 -39.50 -32.83
C ALA A 225 11.46 -39.97 -31.77
N GLY A 226 12.41 -40.81 -32.20
CA GLY A 226 13.81 -40.80 -31.77
C GLY A 226 14.24 -41.41 -30.43
N ALA A 227 14.54 -42.72 -30.41
CA ALA A 227 15.81 -43.32 -29.93
C ALA A 227 15.72 -44.86 -30.01
N GLY A 228 16.80 -45.52 -30.41
CA GLY A 228 16.82 -46.86 -31.04
C GLY A 228 16.50 -48.07 -30.13
N PRO A 229 16.28 -49.27 -30.73
CA PRO A 229 15.96 -50.48 -29.99
C PRO A 229 17.23 -51.27 -29.67
N GLU A 230 17.41 -51.62 -28.40
CA GLU A 230 18.18 -52.81 -28.04
C GLU A 230 17.25 -53.87 -27.44
N ALA A 231 17.50 -55.10 -27.88
CA ALA A 231 16.63 -56.24 -27.79
C ALA A 231 16.41 -56.74 -26.35
N VAL A 232 15.17 -57.12 -26.02
CA VAL A 232 14.90 -58.10 -24.97
C VAL A 232 13.96 -59.16 -25.53
N GLY A 233 14.49 -60.37 -25.63
CA GLY A 233 13.85 -61.52 -26.22
C GLY A 233 12.67 -62.07 -25.42
N ARG A 234 11.91 -62.91 -26.11
CA ARG A 234 10.84 -63.76 -25.58
C ARG A 234 11.33 -64.54 -24.36
N GLY A 235 10.89 -64.15 -23.17
CA GLY A 235 11.10 -64.86 -21.91
C GLY A 235 9.77 -65.30 -21.30
N LYS A 236 9.70 -66.58 -20.93
CA LYS A 236 8.67 -67.32 -20.19
C LYS A 236 8.00 -66.49 -19.07
N PRO A 237 6.69 -66.68 -18.77
CA PRO A 237 6.03 -65.94 -17.68
C PRO A 237 6.68 -66.28 -16.33
N PRO A 238 6.93 -65.29 -15.45
CA PRO A 238 7.45 -65.57 -14.11
C PRO A 238 6.39 -66.33 -13.30
N ALA A 239 6.84 -67.42 -12.68
CA ALA A 239 6.07 -68.23 -11.76
C ALA A 239 5.80 -67.48 -10.44
N ALA A 240 4.63 -67.74 -9.87
CA ALA A 240 4.26 -67.55 -8.46
C ALA A 240 4.52 -66.17 -7.83
N GLY A 241 3.66 -65.21 -8.16
CA GLY A 241 3.43 -63.93 -7.44
C GLY A 241 2.21 -63.16 -7.96
N GLY A 242 1.27 -63.87 -8.58
CA GLY A 242 0.53 -63.40 -9.75
C GLY A 242 -0.82 -62.70 -9.56
N TRP A 243 -1.18 -62.21 -8.37
CA TRP A 243 -2.47 -61.53 -8.19
C TRP A 243 -2.35 -60.00 -8.04
N GLN A 244 -1.21 -59.45 -7.60
CA GLN A 244 -1.06 -58.00 -7.35
C GLN A 244 -0.66 -57.15 -8.58
N ALA A 245 0.19 -57.67 -9.48
CA ALA A 245 0.78 -56.85 -10.56
C ALA A 245 -0.15 -56.57 -11.75
N GLN A 246 -1.24 -57.34 -11.91
CA GLN A 246 -2.13 -57.26 -13.09
C GLN A 246 -3.24 -56.19 -12.94
N TRP A 247 -3.25 -55.45 -11.82
CA TRP A 247 -4.38 -54.64 -11.34
C TRP A 247 -4.04 -53.14 -11.18
N ALA A 248 -2.90 -52.69 -11.69
CA ALA A 248 -2.49 -51.28 -11.64
C ALA A 248 -3.31 -50.44 -12.65
N VAL A 249 -4.07 -49.46 -12.14
CA VAL A 249 -4.79 -48.48 -12.97
C VAL A 249 -3.78 -47.42 -13.46
N PRO A 250 -3.76 -47.07 -14.76
CA PRO A 250 -2.91 -46.00 -15.27
C PRO A 250 -3.17 -44.69 -14.53
N ARG A 251 -2.12 -44.15 -13.91
CA ARG A 251 -2.16 -42.84 -13.25
C ARG A 251 -2.34 -41.77 -14.32
N ARG A 252 -3.20 -40.76 -14.07
CA ARG A 252 -3.10 -39.49 -14.82
C ARG A 252 -1.67 -39.00 -14.69
N ALA A 253 -1.04 -38.61 -15.80
CA ALA A 253 0.29 -38.00 -15.79
C ALA A 253 0.29 -36.80 -14.81
N GLY A 254 0.84 -37.00 -13.60
CA GLY A 254 0.85 -35.98 -12.56
C GLY A 254 0.60 -36.38 -11.09
N HIS A 255 0.56 -37.65 -10.66
CA HIS A 255 0.38 -38.01 -9.23
C HIS A 255 1.45 -38.98 -8.69
N GLY A 256 1.96 -38.71 -7.47
CA GLY A 256 2.92 -39.53 -6.69
C GLY A 256 4.29 -39.68 -7.34
N ARG A 257 5.40 -39.34 -6.66
CA ARG A 257 6.77 -39.19 -7.23
C ARG A 257 6.95 -38.17 -8.37
N GLY A 258 6.13 -38.16 -9.42
CA GLY A 258 6.22 -37.18 -10.52
C GLY A 258 5.88 -35.75 -10.08
N LEU A 259 4.86 -35.60 -9.23
CA LEU A 259 4.52 -34.30 -8.63
C LEU A 259 5.56 -33.87 -7.58
N GLU A 260 6.19 -34.82 -6.88
CA GLU A 260 7.31 -34.55 -5.96
C GLU A 260 8.56 -34.11 -6.72
N GLN A 261 8.90 -34.76 -7.83
CA GLN A 261 9.99 -34.36 -8.72
C GLN A 261 9.72 -33.00 -9.36
N ARG A 262 8.50 -32.75 -9.85
CA ARG A 262 8.10 -31.43 -10.36
C ARG A 262 8.15 -30.37 -9.27
N SER A 263 7.66 -30.66 -8.07
CA SER A 263 7.75 -29.77 -6.89
C SER A 263 9.20 -29.50 -6.50
N ALA A 264 10.06 -30.51 -6.50
CA ALA A 264 11.48 -30.37 -6.22
C ALA A 264 12.19 -29.52 -7.28
N ARG A 265 11.88 -29.72 -8.56
CA ARG A 265 12.40 -28.90 -9.66
C ARG A 265 11.96 -27.45 -9.56
N LEU A 266 10.66 -27.20 -9.35
CA LEU A 266 10.11 -25.85 -9.17
C LEU A 266 10.66 -25.16 -7.92
N PHE A 267 10.91 -25.91 -6.85
CA PHE A 267 11.56 -25.38 -5.66
C PHE A 267 13.03 -25.03 -5.92
N ALA A 268 13.77 -25.88 -6.62
CA ALA A 268 15.18 -25.62 -6.97
C ALA A 268 15.31 -24.39 -7.88
N GLU A 269 14.43 -24.27 -8.88
CA GLU A 269 14.37 -23.09 -9.77
C GLU A 269 14.05 -21.82 -8.97
N GLY A 270 13.04 -21.86 -8.09
CA GLY A 270 12.70 -20.71 -7.25
C GLY A 270 13.78 -20.33 -6.24
N LEU A 271 14.48 -21.32 -5.67
CA LEU A 271 15.60 -21.10 -4.77
C LEU A 271 16.77 -20.42 -5.49
N GLU A 272 17.03 -20.77 -6.75
CA GLU A 272 18.06 -20.13 -7.56
C GLU A 272 17.72 -18.67 -7.87
N GLN A 273 16.47 -18.38 -8.22
CA GLN A 273 16.00 -17.00 -8.39
C GLN A 273 16.08 -16.21 -7.07
N ALA A 274 15.74 -16.85 -5.95
CA ALA A 274 15.86 -16.25 -4.62
C ALA A 274 17.33 -15.93 -4.29
N ARG A 275 18.29 -16.81 -4.62
CA ARG A 275 19.73 -16.54 -4.45
C ARG A 275 20.18 -15.33 -5.25
N ARG A 276 19.83 -15.26 -6.53
CA ARG A 276 20.18 -14.13 -7.41
C ARG A 276 19.63 -12.82 -6.87
N HIS A 277 18.40 -12.83 -6.40
CA HIS A 277 17.77 -11.65 -5.81
C HIS A 277 18.41 -11.27 -4.47
N ALA A 278 18.65 -12.23 -3.57
CA ALA A 278 19.31 -12.00 -2.29
C ALA A 278 20.75 -11.48 -2.47
N ALA A 279 21.50 -11.98 -3.46
CA ALA A 279 22.82 -11.47 -3.80
C ALA A 279 22.79 -10.01 -4.25
N LYS A 280 21.74 -9.60 -4.97
CA LYS A 280 21.61 -8.22 -5.49
C LYS A 280 21.07 -7.22 -4.46
N PHE A 281 20.09 -7.62 -3.65
CA PHE A 281 19.34 -6.72 -2.77
C PHE A 281 19.53 -7.00 -1.27
N GLY A 282 20.19 -8.10 -0.91
CA GLY A 282 20.45 -8.49 0.48
C GLY A 282 19.23 -9.01 1.25
N HIS A 283 18.11 -9.26 0.57
CA HIS A 283 16.86 -9.69 1.20
C HIS A 283 15.90 -10.39 0.25
N LEU A 284 14.86 -11.06 0.77
CA LEU A 284 13.81 -11.74 -0.01
C LEU A 284 12.44 -11.04 0.08
N ALA A 285 12.39 -9.76 0.46
CA ALA A 285 11.15 -8.99 0.53
C ALA A 285 10.70 -8.47 -0.86
N VAL A 286 10.33 -9.38 -1.77
CA VAL A 286 9.90 -9.07 -3.14
C VAL A 286 8.39 -8.79 -3.20
N PRO A 287 7.91 -7.70 -3.85
CA PRO A 287 6.49 -7.50 -4.10
C PRO A 287 5.94 -8.52 -5.10
N HIS A 288 4.65 -8.86 -4.99
CA HIS A 288 3.96 -9.62 -6.03
C HIS A 288 3.45 -8.68 -7.14
N THR A 289 3.66 -9.03 -8.40
CA THR A 289 3.14 -8.27 -9.56
C THR A 289 1.70 -8.70 -9.85
N ASP A 290 0.76 -7.75 -10.00
CA ASP A 290 -0.66 -8.00 -10.31
C ASP A 290 -0.89 -8.44 -11.79
N GLY A 291 -0.25 -9.53 -12.21
CA GLY A 291 -0.58 -10.24 -13.43
C GLY A 291 0.22 -9.89 -14.69
N GLN A 292 1.13 -8.93 -14.66
CA GLN A 292 2.05 -8.66 -15.78
C GLN A 292 3.42 -9.30 -15.52
N VAL A 293 3.52 -10.61 -15.76
CA VAL A 293 4.82 -11.26 -15.99
C VAL A 293 4.88 -11.56 -17.47
N THR A 294 5.35 -10.58 -18.23
CA THR A 294 5.34 -10.66 -19.70
C THR A 294 6.43 -11.61 -20.22
N GLU A 295 7.44 -11.95 -19.42
CA GLU A 295 8.41 -13.05 -19.61
C GLU A 295 9.28 -13.16 -18.34
N GLY A 296 9.24 -14.28 -17.60
CA GLY A 296 10.11 -14.52 -16.43
C GLY A 296 9.49 -15.31 -15.26
N PHE A 297 10.31 -15.72 -14.28
CA PHE A 297 9.89 -16.40 -13.05
C PHE A 297 9.38 -15.38 -12.00
N ASP A 298 8.12 -15.50 -11.57
CA ASP A 298 7.54 -14.63 -10.52
C ASP A 298 8.03 -15.01 -9.12
N LEU A 299 9.19 -14.48 -8.74
CA LEU A 299 9.79 -14.70 -7.43
C LEU A 299 8.91 -14.19 -6.28
N GLY A 300 8.16 -13.10 -6.47
CA GLY A 300 7.28 -12.52 -5.46
C GLY A 300 6.12 -13.46 -5.11
N ARG A 301 5.42 -13.98 -6.13
CA ARG A 301 4.36 -14.98 -5.96
C ARG A 301 4.90 -16.28 -5.39
N TRP A 302 6.06 -16.73 -5.86
CA TRP A 302 6.68 -17.96 -5.34
C TRP A 302 7.01 -17.84 -3.86
N LEU A 303 7.68 -16.76 -3.42
CA LEU A 303 8.00 -16.53 -2.00
C LEU A 303 6.74 -16.36 -1.14
N ALA A 304 5.69 -15.72 -1.65
CA ALA A 304 4.40 -15.62 -0.95
C ALA A 304 3.80 -17.01 -0.69
N ASN A 305 3.84 -17.90 -1.69
CA ASN A 305 3.40 -19.29 -1.53
C ASN A 305 4.29 -20.05 -0.53
N GLN A 306 5.62 -19.89 -0.60
CA GLN A 306 6.53 -20.52 0.37
C GLN A 306 6.24 -20.07 1.81
N ARG A 307 5.94 -18.79 2.04
CA ARG A 307 5.54 -18.26 3.36
C ARG A 307 4.20 -18.82 3.83
N ALA A 308 3.22 -18.88 2.94
CA ALA A 308 1.89 -19.44 3.24
C ALA A 308 1.97 -20.94 3.60
N GLU A 309 2.92 -21.65 3.00
CA GLU A 309 3.22 -23.07 3.21
C GLU A 309 4.42 -23.29 4.15
N ALA A 310 4.86 -22.28 4.90
CA ALA A 310 6.09 -22.38 5.69
C ALA A 310 6.05 -23.50 6.74
N ALA A 311 4.85 -23.82 7.25
CA ALA A 311 4.64 -24.91 8.19
C ALA A 311 4.83 -26.31 7.57
N SER A 312 4.60 -26.44 6.25
CA SER A 312 4.71 -27.71 5.51
C SER A 312 6.05 -27.86 4.78
N LEU A 313 6.91 -26.84 4.76
CA LEU A 313 8.25 -26.95 4.21
C LEU A 313 9.11 -27.95 5.01
N THR A 314 9.94 -28.70 4.29
CA THR A 314 10.96 -29.54 4.93
C THR A 314 11.97 -28.67 5.66
N ARG A 315 12.57 -29.18 6.75
CA ARG A 315 13.62 -28.46 7.50
C ARG A 315 14.75 -27.98 6.59
N GLN A 316 15.15 -28.81 5.64
CA GLN A 316 16.18 -28.46 4.65
C GLN A 316 15.76 -27.28 3.77
N ARG A 317 14.55 -27.30 3.20
CA ARG A 317 14.05 -26.22 2.34
C ARG A 317 13.88 -24.89 3.10
N ALA A 318 13.34 -24.96 4.31
CA ALA A 318 13.22 -23.80 5.18
C ALA A 318 14.61 -23.24 5.55
N ALA A 319 15.58 -24.12 5.88
CA ALA A 319 16.95 -23.71 6.18
C ALA A 319 17.64 -23.05 4.97
N GLN A 320 17.42 -23.56 3.76
CA GLN A 320 17.95 -22.95 2.53
C GLN A 320 17.43 -21.52 2.33
N LEU A 321 16.15 -21.24 2.58
CA LEU A 321 15.60 -19.89 2.51
C LEU A 321 16.10 -18.99 3.66
N GLN A 322 16.19 -19.55 4.87
CA GLN A 322 16.69 -18.86 6.06
C GLN A 322 18.15 -18.42 5.92
N GLN A 323 18.97 -19.21 5.22
CA GLN A 323 20.36 -18.86 4.91
C GLN A 323 20.48 -17.65 3.97
N LEU A 324 19.50 -17.43 3.09
CA LEU A 324 19.50 -16.31 2.15
C LEU A 324 18.98 -15.02 2.79
N ASP A 325 17.95 -15.13 3.61
CA ASP A 325 17.39 -14.01 4.36
C ASP A 325 16.85 -14.53 5.71
N PRO A 326 17.43 -14.11 6.85
CA PRO A 326 16.92 -14.49 8.17
C PRO A 326 15.46 -14.12 8.41
N TRP A 327 14.94 -13.17 7.64
CA TRP A 327 13.56 -12.70 7.67
C TRP A 327 12.80 -13.07 6.38
N TRP A 328 13.13 -14.18 5.74
CA TRP A 328 12.35 -14.66 4.58
C TRP A 328 10.88 -14.94 4.96
N ASN A 329 10.60 -15.35 6.21
CA ASN A 329 9.25 -15.54 6.77
C ASN A 329 9.11 -14.84 8.13
N PRO A 330 8.92 -13.50 8.15
CA PRO A 330 8.92 -12.73 9.38
C PRO A 330 7.59 -12.86 10.16
N PRO A 331 7.59 -12.60 11.49
CA PRO A 331 6.38 -12.60 12.31
C PRO A 331 5.53 -11.33 12.16
N TRP A 332 5.85 -10.46 11.19
CA TRP A 332 5.13 -9.23 10.84
C TRP A 332 4.79 -9.20 9.34
N PRO A 333 3.91 -8.30 8.88
CA PRO A 333 3.56 -8.21 7.46
C PRO A 333 4.78 -7.93 6.57
N VAL A 334 4.92 -8.68 5.46
CA VAL A 334 6.05 -8.51 4.50
C VAL A 334 6.08 -7.09 3.92
N ASP A 335 4.92 -6.44 3.80
CA ASP A 335 4.80 -5.06 3.33
C ASP A 335 5.53 -4.06 4.25
N TRP A 336 5.47 -4.31 5.56
CA TRP A 336 6.23 -3.55 6.56
C TRP A 336 7.74 -3.76 6.35
N GLN A 337 8.16 -5.01 6.12
CA GLN A 337 9.56 -5.35 5.86
C GLN A 337 10.09 -4.68 4.59
N ARG A 338 9.28 -4.63 3.51
CA ARG A 338 9.63 -3.91 2.28
C ARG A 338 9.80 -2.42 2.51
N ALA A 339 8.89 -1.80 3.26
CA ALA A 339 9.00 -0.40 3.63
C ALA A 339 10.26 -0.13 4.45
N TRP A 340 10.63 -1.04 5.36
CA TRP A 340 11.86 -0.95 6.13
C TRP A 340 13.12 -1.05 5.25
N TYR A 341 13.21 -2.01 4.32
CA TYR A 341 14.36 -2.08 3.40
C TYR A 341 14.49 -0.83 2.52
N ARG A 342 13.35 -0.29 2.06
CA ARG A 342 13.32 0.97 1.31
C ARG A 342 13.79 2.15 2.17
N ALA A 343 13.41 2.18 3.44
CA ALA A 343 13.86 3.17 4.41
C ALA A 343 15.36 3.03 4.71
N ARG A 344 15.86 1.81 4.88
CA ARG A 344 17.28 1.52 5.12
C ARG A 344 18.14 1.95 3.96
N ALA A 345 17.74 1.67 2.72
CA ALA A 345 18.45 2.15 1.53
C ALA A 345 18.50 3.69 1.47
N HIS A 346 17.41 4.37 1.85
CA HIS A 346 17.40 5.82 1.95
C HIS A 346 18.37 6.33 3.03
N VAL A 347 18.34 5.73 4.23
CA VAL A 347 19.22 6.09 5.35
C VAL A 347 20.71 5.85 5.02
N LEU A 348 21.04 4.77 4.31
CA LEU A 348 22.41 4.52 3.87
C LEU A 348 22.93 5.59 2.90
N ALA A 349 22.05 6.18 2.09
CA ALA A 349 22.41 7.22 1.13
C ALA A 349 22.37 8.64 1.71
N HIS A 350 21.53 8.91 2.72
CA HIS A 350 21.23 10.28 3.19
C HIS A 350 21.49 10.50 4.69
N GLY A 351 21.90 9.48 5.44
CA GLY A 351 22.12 9.55 6.89
C GLY A 351 20.95 9.00 7.71
N ARG A 352 21.19 8.81 9.02
CA ARG A 352 20.21 8.27 9.97
C ARG A 352 19.06 9.26 10.22
N VAL A 353 17.91 8.71 10.59
CA VAL A 353 16.76 9.50 11.02
C VAL A 353 16.97 9.95 12.46
N HIS A 354 16.70 11.23 12.73
CA HIS A 354 16.70 11.81 14.06
C HIS A 354 15.27 12.20 14.47
N GLY A 355 14.91 11.90 15.71
CA GLY A 355 13.58 12.14 16.30
C GLY A 355 13.30 13.58 16.68
N GLY A 356 14.31 14.47 16.60
CA GLY A 356 14.17 15.92 16.77
C GLY A 356 13.69 16.68 15.52
N ASP A 357 13.68 16.04 14.35
CA ASP A 357 13.22 16.63 13.10
C ASP A 357 11.74 16.33 12.87
N ASN A 358 10.97 17.26 12.26
CA ASN A 358 9.56 17.01 11.90
C ASN A 358 9.37 15.93 10.82
N LEU A 359 10.44 15.22 10.44
CA LEU A 359 10.49 14.32 9.30
C LEU A 359 10.14 15.02 7.96
N ASP A 360 10.12 16.35 7.93
CA ASP A 360 9.70 17.16 6.77
C ASP A 360 10.75 17.18 5.65
N ALA A 361 12.02 16.92 5.99
CA ALA A 361 13.09 16.73 5.03
C ALA A 361 13.04 15.35 4.35
N LEU A 362 12.22 14.42 4.84
CA LEU A 362 12.09 13.08 4.28
C LEU A 362 11.03 13.05 3.16
N PRO A 363 11.17 12.14 2.17
CA PRO A 363 10.13 11.90 1.18
C PRO A 363 8.78 11.55 1.84
N HIS A 364 7.69 12.05 1.27
CA HIS A 364 6.33 11.94 1.84
C HIS A 364 5.92 10.50 2.24
N TRP A 365 6.30 9.48 1.45
CA TRP A 365 6.01 8.09 1.78
C TRP A 365 6.73 7.63 3.06
N PHE A 366 7.99 8.05 3.24
CA PHE A 366 8.83 7.68 4.38
C PHE A 366 8.36 8.40 5.63
N GLN A 367 8.04 9.69 5.50
CA GLN A 367 7.41 10.49 6.55
C GLN A 367 6.12 9.84 7.05
N ARG A 368 5.20 9.50 6.14
CA ARG A 368 3.91 8.87 6.51
C ARG A 368 4.12 7.51 7.18
N TRP A 369 5.03 6.68 6.66
CA TRP A 369 5.31 5.37 7.23
C TRP A 369 5.93 5.46 8.63
N LEU A 370 6.95 6.32 8.84
CA LEU A 370 7.56 6.55 10.15
C LEU A 370 6.59 7.14 11.16
N ARG A 371 5.75 8.09 10.76
CA ARG A 371 4.72 8.65 11.65
C ARG A 371 3.77 7.57 12.18
N HIS A 372 3.41 6.59 11.35
CA HIS A 372 2.61 5.43 11.78
C HIS A 372 3.40 4.56 12.77
N GLN A 373 4.69 4.28 12.50
CA GLN A 373 5.53 3.49 13.42
C GLN A 373 5.69 4.16 14.77
N ILE A 374 5.96 5.47 14.80
CA ILE A 374 6.11 6.26 16.02
C ILE A 374 4.81 6.28 16.82
N THR A 375 3.66 6.40 16.15
CA THR A 375 2.34 6.45 16.82
C THR A 375 2.02 5.12 17.52
N HIS A 376 2.45 3.99 16.94
CA HIS A 376 2.19 2.66 17.47
C HIS A 376 3.44 1.99 18.04
N TYR A 377 4.47 2.76 18.40
CA TYR A 377 5.80 2.23 18.74
C TYR A 377 5.76 1.20 19.89
N ARG A 378 4.95 1.47 20.92
CA ARG A 378 4.75 0.54 22.06
C ARG A 378 4.06 -0.77 21.69
N GLN A 379 3.33 -0.81 20.58
CA GLN A 379 2.62 -2.00 20.08
C GLN A 379 3.48 -2.80 19.08
N LEU A 380 4.61 -2.24 18.62
CA LEU A 380 5.54 -2.93 17.75
C LEU A 380 6.26 -4.05 18.50
N GLN A 381 6.49 -5.18 17.82
CA GLN A 381 7.26 -6.28 18.39
C GLN A 381 8.71 -5.82 18.71
N PRO A 382 9.37 -6.37 19.75
CA PRO A 382 10.73 -5.94 20.14
C PRO A 382 11.72 -5.94 18.97
N ARG A 383 11.61 -6.90 18.06
CA ARG A 383 12.48 -6.97 16.89
C ARG A 383 12.21 -5.86 15.86
N GLN A 384 10.96 -5.44 15.68
CA GLN A 384 10.64 -4.28 14.83
C GLN A 384 11.21 -2.99 15.42
N GLN A 385 11.20 -2.85 16.74
CA GLN A 385 11.84 -1.71 17.42
C GLN A 385 13.36 -1.72 17.21
N SER A 386 14.03 -2.87 17.29
CA SER A 386 15.46 -2.98 16.95
C SER A 386 15.76 -2.55 15.51
N LEU A 387 14.91 -2.97 14.55
CA LEU A 387 15.06 -2.60 13.15
C LEU A 387 14.84 -1.09 12.92
N LEU A 388 13.92 -0.47 13.64
CA LEU A 388 13.74 0.99 13.60
C LEU A 388 14.93 1.73 14.21
N ALA A 389 15.54 1.18 15.27
CA ALA A 389 16.75 1.72 15.86
C ALA A 389 17.94 1.71 14.87
N GLU A 390 18.04 0.69 14.00
CA GLU A 390 19.04 0.67 12.90
C GLU A 390 18.88 1.84 11.92
N LEU A 391 17.66 2.36 11.74
CA LEU A 391 17.39 3.54 10.93
C LEU A 391 17.69 4.86 11.68
N GLY A 392 18.02 4.79 12.97
CA GLY A 392 18.19 5.94 13.86
C GLY A 392 16.99 6.22 14.77
N LEU A 393 15.86 5.51 14.61
CA LEU A 393 14.67 5.73 15.41
C LEU A 393 14.68 4.85 16.68
N THR A 394 15.54 5.20 17.64
CA THR A 394 15.62 4.55 18.96
C THR A 394 14.43 4.91 19.85
N GLN A 395 14.25 4.19 20.98
CA GLN A 395 13.23 4.56 21.96
C GLN A 395 13.41 6.00 22.46
N GLY A 396 14.64 6.43 22.75
CA GLY A 396 14.94 7.80 23.15
C GLY A 396 14.58 8.82 22.07
N GLU A 397 14.82 8.49 20.80
CA GLU A 397 14.45 9.35 19.66
C GLU A 397 12.92 9.42 19.46
N VAL A 398 12.20 8.33 19.72
CA VAL A 398 10.72 8.32 19.75
C VAL A 398 10.19 9.15 20.90
N GLU A 399 10.81 9.08 22.07
CA GLU A 399 10.50 9.91 23.23
C GLU A 399 10.79 11.39 22.95
N CYS A 400 11.93 11.71 22.34
CA CYS A 400 12.25 13.05 21.85
C CYS A 400 11.21 13.54 20.85
N PHE A 401 10.73 12.68 19.94
CA PHE A 401 9.69 13.01 18.99
C PHE A 401 8.31 13.23 19.65
N TRP A 402 7.98 12.50 20.72
CA TRP A 402 6.77 12.74 21.53
C TRP A 402 6.89 13.98 22.41
N ALA A 403 8.10 14.27 22.90
CA ALA A 403 8.45 15.49 23.64
C ALA A 403 8.65 16.69 22.70
N TRP A 404 8.76 16.46 21.38
CA TRP A 404 9.04 17.50 20.40
C TRP A 404 7.88 18.51 20.37
N PRO A 405 8.15 19.81 20.62
CA PRO A 405 7.11 20.84 20.77
C PRO A 405 6.24 21.09 19.52
N GLY A 406 6.55 20.42 18.40
CA GLY A 406 5.91 20.61 17.10
C GLY A 406 4.71 19.71 16.78
N ARG A 407 4.33 18.74 17.64
CA ARG A 407 3.02 18.06 17.49
C ARG A 407 1.93 18.82 18.24
N ARG A 408 1.09 19.52 17.47
CA ARG A 408 -0.18 20.16 17.90
C ARG A 408 -0.08 20.83 19.28
N ARG A 409 0.33 22.09 19.31
CA ARG A 409 -0.12 22.99 20.39
C ARG A 409 -1.63 22.79 20.57
N PRO A 410 -2.13 22.46 21.78
CA PRO A 410 -3.56 22.44 22.06
C PRO A 410 -4.22 23.70 21.47
N ALA A 411 -5.47 23.59 20.98
CA ALA A 411 -6.22 24.77 20.52
C ALA A 411 -6.13 25.99 21.46
N PRO A 412 -6.12 25.84 22.81
CA PRO A 412 -5.81 26.90 23.77
C PRO A 412 -4.56 27.72 23.44
N ASP A 413 -3.44 27.07 23.11
CA ASP A 413 -2.16 27.76 22.90
C ASP A 413 -2.09 28.43 21.52
N SER A 414 -2.75 27.89 20.49
CA SER A 414 -2.80 28.54 19.17
C SER A 414 -3.62 29.83 19.18
N LEU A 415 -4.73 29.85 19.93
CA LEU A 415 -5.51 31.06 20.16
C LEU A 415 -4.77 32.04 21.07
N ALA A 416 -3.97 31.55 22.02
CA ALA A 416 -3.11 32.42 22.83
C ALA A 416 -2.07 33.15 21.97
N VAL A 417 -1.42 32.47 21.01
CA VAL A 417 -0.50 33.13 20.07
C VAL A 417 -1.23 34.15 19.18
N ALA A 418 -2.41 33.80 18.66
CA ALA A 418 -3.21 34.73 17.86
C ALA A 418 -3.63 35.95 18.69
N ARG A 419 -4.02 35.76 19.96
CA ARG A 419 -4.40 36.81 20.90
C ARG A 419 -3.21 37.70 21.23
N ALA A 420 -2.03 37.13 21.49
CA ALA A 420 -0.80 37.88 21.71
C ALA A 420 -0.39 38.68 20.48
N TYR A 421 -0.49 38.09 19.29
CA TYR A 421 -0.22 38.79 18.04
C TYR A 421 -1.21 39.94 17.80
N ALA A 422 -2.51 39.70 17.97
CA ALA A 422 -3.53 40.73 17.84
C ALA A 422 -3.36 41.84 18.89
N ALA A 423 -3.00 41.51 20.12
CA ALA A 423 -2.70 42.50 21.16
C ALA A 423 -1.47 43.35 20.82
N ARG A 424 -0.45 42.75 20.19
CA ARG A 424 0.77 43.45 19.78
C ARG A 424 0.63 44.26 18.49
N HIS A 425 -0.21 43.83 17.54
CA HIS A 425 -0.26 44.44 16.20
C HIS A 425 -1.63 45.01 15.81
N GLY A 426 -2.67 44.77 16.61
CA GLY A 426 -4.03 45.28 16.41
C GLY A 426 -4.88 44.49 15.41
N HIS A 427 -4.32 43.46 14.75
CA HIS A 427 -5.01 42.70 13.71
C HIS A 427 -4.46 41.29 13.51
N LEU A 428 -5.15 40.47 12.71
CA LEU A 428 -4.76 39.11 12.32
C LEU A 428 -4.45 38.98 10.80
N ALA A 429 -4.28 40.10 10.10
CA ALA A 429 -3.79 40.16 8.72
C ALA A 429 -2.30 39.74 8.61
N VAL A 430 -2.05 38.42 8.61
CA VAL A 430 -0.70 37.82 8.59
C VAL A 430 -0.42 37.11 7.27
N SER A 431 0.75 37.37 6.66
CA SER A 431 1.25 36.72 5.44
C SER A 431 2.02 35.41 5.74
N GLN A 432 2.13 34.49 4.77
CA GLN A 432 3.08 33.37 4.87
C GLN A 432 4.45 33.90 4.43
N PRO A 433 5.49 33.87 5.29
CA PRO A 433 5.85 32.79 6.21
C PRO A 433 5.86 33.17 7.71
N THR A 434 4.99 34.05 8.20
CA THR A 434 5.11 34.59 9.58
C THR A 434 5.07 33.50 10.66
N VAL A 435 6.18 33.42 11.42
CA VAL A 435 6.36 32.56 12.60
C VAL A 435 6.49 33.45 13.85
N VAL A 436 5.75 33.13 14.90
CA VAL A 436 5.75 33.84 16.20
C VAL A 436 6.14 32.83 17.28
N ASP A 437 7.26 33.04 17.96
CA ASP A 437 7.77 32.14 19.01
C ASP A 437 7.76 30.65 18.60
N GLY A 438 8.30 30.38 17.40
CA GLY A 438 8.35 29.04 16.79
C GLY A 438 7.02 28.51 16.25
N PHE A 439 5.91 29.25 16.40
CA PHE A 439 4.59 28.86 15.89
C PHE A 439 4.30 29.47 14.51
N PRO A 440 3.97 28.67 13.47
CA PRO A 440 3.71 29.15 12.12
C PRO A 440 2.30 29.79 12.01
N LEU A 441 2.14 30.97 12.62
CA LEU A 441 0.86 31.69 12.74
C LEU A 441 0.22 31.96 11.38
N GLY A 442 1.01 32.38 10.38
CA GLY A 442 0.50 32.64 9.03
C GLY A 442 -0.16 31.41 8.40
N ARG A 443 0.50 30.25 8.49
CA ARG A 443 -0.02 28.97 7.96
C ARG A 443 -1.26 28.52 8.72
N TRP A 444 -1.26 28.67 10.05
CA TRP A 444 -2.41 28.31 10.89
C TRP A 444 -3.64 29.16 10.58
N LEU A 445 -3.49 30.48 10.46
CA LEU A 445 -4.59 31.39 10.10
C LEU A 445 -5.13 31.09 8.70
N THR A 446 -4.28 30.77 7.71
CA THR A 446 -4.74 30.32 6.38
C THR A 446 -5.65 29.09 6.48
N HIS A 447 -5.24 28.06 7.25
CA HIS A 447 -6.06 26.87 7.43
C HIS A 447 -7.34 27.14 8.25
N ALA A 448 -7.30 28.08 9.20
CA ALA A 448 -8.48 28.50 9.94
C ALA A 448 -9.50 29.19 9.01
N ARG A 449 -9.06 30.08 8.12
CA ARG A 449 -9.88 30.76 7.11
C ARG A 449 -10.53 29.76 6.15
N LEU A 450 -9.75 28.82 5.61
CA LEU A 450 -10.25 27.78 4.71
C LEU A 450 -11.36 26.94 5.36
N ARG A 451 -11.13 26.49 6.62
CA ARG A 451 -12.14 25.75 7.39
C ARG A 451 -13.38 26.59 7.66
N GLN A 452 -13.22 27.87 7.98
CA GLN A 452 -14.34 28.77 8.23
C GLN A 452 -15.22 28.97 6.98
N ARG A 453 -14.60 29.09 5.80
CA ARG A 453 -15.30 29.19 4.52
C ARG A 453 -16.04 27.89 4.17
N ALA A 454 -15.41 26.74 4.42
CA ALA A 454 -16.01 25.43 4.13
C ALA A 454 -17.17 25.06 5.08
N ALA A 455 -17.16 25.56 6.32
CA ALA A 455 -18.13 25.14 7.33
C ALA A 455 -19.55 25.68 7.13
N GLY A 456 -19.75 26.71 6.30
CA GLY A 456 -21.06 27.36 6.08
C GLY A 456 -21.66 28.08 7.31
N ARG A 457 -21.03 27.96 8.50
CA ARG A 457 -21.41 28.61 9.76
C ARG A 457 -20.17 28.99 10.60
N PRO A 458 -20.26 29.99 11.49
CA PRO A 458 -19.14 30.34 12.38
C PRO A 458 -18.66 29.15 13.21
N THR A 459 -17.41 28.75 13.00
CA THR A 459 -16.75 27.70 13.79
C THR A 459 -16.44 28.21 15.20
N ARG A 460 -16.22 27.32 16.18
CA ARG A 460 -15.82 27.74 17.54
C ARG A 460 -14.57 28.63 17.52
N ILE A 461 -13.53 28.21 16.81
CA ILE A 461 -12.30 28.99 16.62
C ILE A 461 -12.60 30.29 15.84
N GLY A 462 -13.49 30.23 14.85
CA GLY A 462 -13.87 31.41 14.08
C GLY A 462 -14.54 32.49 14.94
N ARG A 463 -15.37 32.12 15.91
CA ARG A 463 -15.98 33.08 16.87
C ARG A 463 -14.92 33.77 17.71
N GLU A 464 -13.96 33.01 18.24
CA GLU A 464 -12.83 33.55 19.02
C GLU A 464 -11.97 34.50 18.18
N LEU A 465 -11.66 34.14 16.93
CA LEU A 465 -10.87 34.98 16.04
C LEU A 465 -11.62 36.24 15.59
N THR A 466 -12.92 36.15 15.35
CA THR A 466 -13.78 37.32 15.05
C THR A 466 -13.83 38.31 16.22
N ALA A 467 -13.78 37.82 17.47
CA ALA A 467 -13.70 38.69 18.63
C ALA A 467 -12.37 39.45 18.74
N LEU A 468 -11.28 38.93 18.15
CA LEU A 468 -9.97 39.57 18.12
C LEU A 468 -9.82 40.55 16.94
N ASP A 469 -10.29 40.14 15.75
CA ASP A 469 -10.23 40.93 14.53
C ASP A 469 -11.48 40.59 13.69
N PRO A 470 -12.44 41.51 13.54
CA PRO A 470 -13.64 41.29 12.72
C PRO A 470 -13.32 40.89 11.28
N TRP A 471 -12.17 41.35 10.77
CA TRP A 471 -11.68 41.10 9.43
C TRP A 471 -10.62 39.99 9.37
N TRP A 472 -10.56 39.06 10.35
CA TRP A 472 -9.57 37.98 10.32
C TRP A 472 -9.72 37.02 9.12
N ASN A 473 -10.95 36.88 8.59
CA ASN A 473 -11.30 36.08 7.41
C ASN A 473 -12.04 36.94 6.36
N PRO A 474 -11.34 37.87 5.71
CA PRO A 474 -11.98 38.79 4.77
C PRO A 474 -12.29 38.12 3.43
N PRO A 475 -13.19 38.71 2.62
CA PRO A 475 -13.46 38.26 1.25
C PRO A 475 -12.39 38.72 0.23
N TRP A 476 -11.46 39.58 0.63
CA TRP A 476 -10.34 40.07 -0.19
C TRP A 476 -8.99 39.44 0.21
N PRO A 477 -7.91 39.66 -0.58
CA PRO A 477 -6.57 39.17 -0.25
C PRO A 477 -5.99 39.77 1.03
N ILE A 478 -5.30 38.96 1.85
CA ILE A 478 -4.63 39.42 3.09
C ILE A 478 -3.59 40.53 2.84
N PRO A 479 -2.76 40.50 1.77
CA PRO A 479 -1.85 41.61 1.50
C PRO A 479 -2.54 42.97 1.31
N TRP A 480 -3.77 42.98 0.77
CA TRP A 480 -4.57 44.20 0.65
C TRP A 480 -4.96 44.73 2.04
N GLN A 481 -5.40 43.85 2.94
CA GLN A 481 -5.76 44.20 4.31
C GLN A 481 -4.55 44.69 5.13
N GLN A 482 -3.37 44.08 4.95
CA GLN A 482 -2.13 44.56 5.56
C GLN A 482 -1.81 45.98 5.11
N MET A 483 -2.01 46.28 3.83
CA MET A 483 -1.79 47.61 3.31
C MET A 483 -2.76 48.62 3.92
N TRP A 484 -4.04 48.26 4.04
CA TRP A 484 -5.01 49.10 4.72
C TRP A 484 -4.60 49.43 6.16
N TRP A 485 -4.21 48.43 6.97
CA TRP A 485 -3.71 48.65 8.33
C TRP A 485 -2.47 49.54 8.36
N THR A 486 -1.58 49.36 7.40
CA THR A 486 -0.39 50.21 7.25
C THR A 486 -0.81 51.65 7.02
N CYS A 487 -1.65 51.90 6.00
CA CYS A 487 -2.15 53.24 5.68
C CYS A 487 -2.82 53.89 6.88
N ARG A 488 -3.72 53.16 7.54
CA ARG A 488 -4.44 53.63 8.72
C ARG A 488 -3.48 54.13 9.79
N HIS A 489 -2.55 53.29 10.22
CA HIS A 489 -1.59 53.66 11.28
C HIS A 489 -0.56 54.70 10.84
N ARG A 490 -0.21 54.79 9.55
CA ARG A 490 0.65 55.87 9.04
C ARG A 490 -0.05 57.23 9.01
N LEU A 491 -1.38 57.24 8.86
CA LEU A 491 -2.20 58.45 8.85
C LEU A 491 -2.63 58.86 10.26
N SER A 492 -3.09 57.92 11.07
CA SER A 492 -3.59 58.19 12.43
C SER A 492 -2.51 58.17 13.52
N GLY A 493 -1.31 57.70 13.21
CA GLY A 493 -0.31 57.29 14.19
C GLY A 493 -0.54 55.85 14.70
N LEU A 494 0.55 55.18 15.06
CA LEU A 494 0.50 53.86 15.69
C LEU A 494 0.23 54.03 17.18
N PRO A 495 -0.82 53.41 17.76
CA PRO A 495 -1.04 53.41 19.20
C PRO A 495 0.17 52.89 19.98
N HIS A 496 0.44 53.47 21.15
CA HIS A 496 1.64 53.17 21.96
C HIS A 496 1.77 51.72 22.43
N HIS A 497 0.66 50.98 22.55
CA HIS A 497 0.67 49.56 22.93
C HIS A 497 0.88 48.62 21.73
N LEU A 498 0.85 49.15 20.50
CA LEU A 498 1.05 48.38 19.28
C LEU A 498 2.47 48.51 18.76
N ALA A 499 2.93 47.48 18.06
CA ALA A 499 4.19 47.45 17.35
C ALA A 499 3.95 47.22 15.84
N TRP A 500 4.81 47.81 15.02
CA TRP A 500 4.87 47.47 13.59
C TRP A 500 5.21 45.98 13.43
N TRP A 501 4.52 45.30 12.52
CA TRP A 501 4.87 43.93 12.13
C TRP A 501 6.07 43.93 11.16
N PRO A 502 6.79 42.80 11.02
CA PRO A 502 7.91 42.70 10.10
C PRO A 502 7.50 43.09 8.67
N ASP A 503 8.37 43.84 7.98
CA ASP A 503 8.16 44.32 6.61
C ASP A 503 6.93 45.22 6.41
N ALA A 504 6.42 45.84 7.48
CA ALA A 504 5.34 46.81 7.35
C ALA A 504 5.75 47.96 6.40
N PRO A 505 4.97 48.21 5.33
CA PRO A 505 5.31 49.22 4.34
C PRO A 505 5.57 50.60 4.96
N ASN A 506 6.47 51.35 4.32
CA ASN A 506 6.76 52.72 4.72
C ASN A 506 5.58 53.65 4.38
N ARG A 507 5.66 54.88 4.88
CA ARG A 507 4.59 55.87 4.72
C ARG A 507 4.35 56.21 3.25
N GLU A 508 5.42 56.29 2.46
CA GLU A 508 5.38 56.64 1.05
C GLU A 508 4.63 55.59 0.24
N TYR A 509 4.92 54.32 0.48
CA TYR A 509 4.23 53.19 -0.15
C TYR A 509 2.75 53.18 0.23
N ALA A 510 2.45 53.41 1.51
CA ALA A 510 1.07 53.45 2.01
C ALA A 510 0.25 54.57 1.32
N ILE A 511 0.81 55.77 1.21
CA ILE A 511 0.17 56.90 0.52
C ILE A 511 -0.05 56.58 -0.96
N ALA A 512 0.98 56.07 -1.65
CA ALA A 512 0.88 55.70 -3.07
C ALA A 512 -0.22 54.66 -3.32
N TRP A 513 -0.28 53.63 -2.46
CA TRP A 513 -1.34 52.64 -2.52
C TRP A 513 -2.72 53.25 -2.27
N LEU A 514 -2.87 54.18 -1.33
CA LEU A 514 -4.16 54.83 -1.05
C LEU A 514 -4.63 55.65 -2.26
N SER A 515 -3.75 56.40 -2.92
CA SER A 515 -4.10 57.10 -4.17
C SER A 515 -4.52 56.12 -5.28
N GLU A 516 -3.85 54.97 -5.41
CA GLU A 516 -4.23 53.92 -6.36
C GLU A 516 -5.62 53.33 -6.04
N GLN A 517 -5.89 53.02 -4.77
CA GLN A 517 -7.19 52.48 -4.36
C GLN A 517 -8.32 53.50 -4.54
N ALA A 518 -8.06 54.79 -4.27
CA ALA A 518 -9.02 55.86 -4.51
C ALA A 518 -9.41 55.98 -5.98
N ALA A 519 -8.42 55.92 -6.90
CA ALA A 519 -8.68 55.94 -8.34
C ALA A 519 -9.46 54.69 -8.82
N ARG A 520 -9.25 53.54 -8.17
CA ARG A 520 -9.93 52.28 -8.47
C ARG A 520 -11.19 52.04 -7.64
N ARG A 521 -11.65 53.03 -6.86
CA ARG A 521 -12.78 52.89 -5.93
C ARG A 521 -14.02 52.24 -6.56
N PRO A 522 -14.45 52.56 -7.80
CA PRO A 522 -15.61 51.91 -8.42
C PRO A 522 -15.45 50.40 -8.67
N LEU A 523 -14.22 49.88 -8.69
CA LEU A 523 -13.90 48.47 -8.93
C LEU A 523 -13.75 47.67 -7.62
N LEU A 524 -13.76 48.34 -6.47
CA LEU A 524 -13.59 47.71 -5.16
C LEU A 524 -14.91 47.08 -4.69
N GLN A 525 -14.82 46.01 -3.91
CA GLN A 525 -15.98 45.43 -3.24
C GLN A 525 -16.55 46.41 -2.20
N PRO A 526 -17.86 46.37 -1.86
CA PRO A 526 -18.48 47.32 -0.94
C PRO A 526 -17.69 47.55 0.36
N GLY A 527 -17.32 46.47 1.07
CA GLY A 527 -16.52 46.61 2.30
C GLY A 527 -15.11 47.19 2.11
N GLN A 528 -14.52 47.04 0.93
CA GLN A 528 -13.24 47.71 0.61
C GLN A 528 -13.46 49.20 0.31
N GLN A 529 -14.60 49.59 -0.27
CA GLN A 529 -14.95 51.00 -0.50
C GLN A 529 -15.06 51.74 0.83
N ASP A 530 -15.80 51.19 1.80
CA ASP A 530 -15.96 51.75 3.14
C ASP A 530 -14.60 51.94 3.84
N MET A 531 -13.76 50.90 3.76
CA MET A 531 -12.41 50.92 4.34
C MET A 531 -11.50 51.96 3.68
N VAL A 532 -11.61 52.18 2.36
CA VAL A 532 -10.85 53.22 1.65
C VAL A 532 -11.38 54.60 1.98
N GLU A 533 -12.69 54.77 2.14
CA GLU A 533 -13.29 56.04 2.58
C GLU A 533 -12.82 56.45 3.97
N GLU A 534 -12.72 55.51 4.91
CA GLU A 534 -12.11 55.77 6.22
C GLU A 534 -10.70 56.36 6.07
N LEU A 535 -9.87 55.74 5.21
CA LEU A 535 -8.51 56.23 4.98
C LEU A 535 -8.47 57.60 4.32
N LEU A 536 -9.38 57.87 3.36
CA LEU A 536 -9.49 59.17 2.70
C LEU A 536 -9.92 60.26 3.68
N ALA A 537 -10.85 59.96 4.59
CA ALA A 537 -11.25 60.86 5.66
C ALA A 537 -10.07 61.17 6.60
N LEU A 538 -9.29 60.15 6.99
CA LEU A 538 -8.08 60.32 7.80
C LEU A 538 -6.98 61.12 7.08
N ALA A 539 -6.88 60.98 5.77
CA ALA A 539 -5.90 61.71 4.95
C ALA A 539 -6.33 63.14 4.60
N GLY A 540 -7.57 63.55 4.88
CA GLY A 540 -8.12 64.84 4.45
C GLY A 540 -8.45 64.91 2.95
N GLY A 541 -8.71 63.77 2.30
CA GLY A 541 -9.02 63.65 0.89
C GLY A 541 -8.13 62.65 0.15
N VAL A 542 -8.20 62.65 -1.18
CA VAL A 542 -7.29 61.85 -2.02
C VAL A 542 -5.87 62.38 -1.82
N PRO A 543 -4.92 61.54 -1.33
CA PRO A 543 -3.55 61.99 -1.16
C PRO A 543 -3.02 62.43 -2.52
N GLN A 544 -2.71 63.72 -2.63
CA GLN A 544 -2.05 64.24 -3.80
C GLN A 544 -0.58 63.82 -3.75
N TRP A 545 -0.07 63.34 -4.88
CA TRP A 545 1.34 63.03 -4.99
C TRP A 545 2.14 64.32 -4.82
N GLN A 546 3.02 64.36 -3.81
CA GLN A 546 3.93 65.48 -3.59
C GLN A 546 5.27 65.21 -4.27
N PRO A 547 5.82 66.18 -5.03
CA PRO A 547 7.17 66.10 -5.58
C PRO A 547 8.20 65.85 -4.48
N ARG A 548 9.08 64.87 -4.68
CA ARG A 548 10.17 64.56 -3.74
C ARG A 548 11.39 65.42 -3.99
N ILE A 549 11.59 65.84 -5.23
CA ILE A 549 12.68 66.70 -5.63
C ILE A 549 12.29 68.13 -5.28
N SER A 550 13.01 68.74 -4.34
CA SER A 550 12.83 70.16 -4.04
C SER A 550 13.20 71.03 -5.24
N ASP A 551 12.71 72.28 -5.30
CA ASP A 551 13.07 73.18 -6.41
C ASP A 551 14.58 73.46 -6.46
N ILE A 552 15.24 73.51 -5.31
CA ILE A 552 16.70 73.68 -5.18
C ILE A 552 17.44 72.45 -5.70
N ALA A 553 17.00 71.25 -5.32
CA ALA A 553 17.56 70.01 -5.87
C ALA A 553 17.31 69.93 -7.38
N TRP A 554 16.13 70.31 -7.85
CA TRP A 554 15.81 70.30 -9.28
C TRP A 554 16.71 71.25 -10.08
N GLN A 555 16.99 72.46 -9.57
CA GLN A 555 17.96 73.38 -10.20
C GLN A 555 19.36 72.76 -10.31
N THR A 556 19.76 71.94 -9.34
CA THR A 556 21.06 71.23 -9.34
C THR A 556 21.07 70.04 -10.30
N LEU A 557 19.94 69.33 -10.43
CA LEU A 557 19.83 68.10 -11.21
C LEU A 557 19.51 68.33 -12.67
N SER A 558 18.72 69.36 -13.00
CA SER A 558 18.28 69.69 -14.36
C SER A 558 19.45 69.79 -15.36
N PRO A 559 20.61 70.40 -15.04
CA PRO A 559 21.76 70.46 -15.95
C PRO A 559 22.47 69.12 -16.19
N LEU A 560 22.25 68.12 -15.31
CA LEU A 560 22.89 66.81 -15.42
C LEU A 560 22.14 65.86 -16.38
N LEU A 561 20.89 66.20 -16.70
CA LEU A 561 20.05 65.41 -17.59
C LEU A 561 20.48 65.59 -19.05
N PRO A 562 20.44 64.52 -19.87
CA PRO A 562 20.72 64.63 -21.29
C PRO A 562 19.68 65.53 -21.97
N PRO A 563 20.05 66.26 -23.03
CA PRO A 563 19.16 67.20 -23.70
C PRO A 563 17.89 66.49 -24.20
N PRO A 564 16.73 67.15 -24.17
CA PRO A 564 15.46 66.54 -24.54
C PRO A 564 15.48 66.07 -25.99
N THR A 565 15.23 64.78 -26.19
CA THR A 565 15.39 64.10 -27.50
C THR A 565 14.19 64.22 -28.45
N HIS A 566 13.28 65.19 -28.29
CA HIS A 566 12.03 65.22 -29.06
C HIS A 566 11.93 66.31 -30.13
N THR A 567 11.88 65.85 -31.40
CA THR A 567 11.23 66.48 -32.54
C THR A 567 9.74 66.05 -32.58
N GLY A 568 8.84 66.87 -32.05
CA GLY A 568 7.38 66.74 -32.24
C GLY A 568 6.57 66.16 -31.06
N GLY A 569 5.63 66.96 -30.54
CA GLY A 569 4.70 66.62 -29.45
C GLY A 569 4.91 67.46 -28.17
N ARG A 570 3.86 67.63 -27.35
CA ARG A 570 3.91 68.41 -26.10
C ARG A 570 5.00 67.82 -25.18
N PRO A 571 6.03 68.60 -24.79
CA PRO A 571 7.18 68.09 -24.05
C PRO A 571 6.73 67.52 -22.70
N ARG A 572 7.21 66.33 -22.36
CA ARG A 572 7.02 65.73 -21.03
C ARG A 572 8.02 66.34 -20.07
N SER A 573 7.60 66.66 -18.85
CA SER A 573 8.50 67.23 -17.84
C SER A 573 9.54 66.20 -17.41
N GLU A 574 10.83 66.48 -17.65
CA GLU A 574 11.93 65.60 -17.22
C GLU A 574 11.96 65.43 -15.70
N ARG A 575 11.50 66.45 -14.96
CA ARG A 575 11.28 66.38 -13.51
C ARG A 575 10.31 65.27 -13.16
N GLN A 576 9.17 65.20 -13.86
CA GLN A 576 8.16 64.16 -13.62
C GLN A 576 8.69 62.75 -13.93
N LEU A 577 9.54 62.60 -14.94
CA LEU A 577 10.20 61.32 -15.25
C LEU A 577 11.19 60.92 -14.16
N LEU A 578 12.03 61.85 -13.70
CA LEU A 578 12.98 61.59 -12.61
C LEU A 578 12.25 61.26 -11.29
N GLU A 579 11.19 62.00 -10.99
CA GLU A 579 10.30 61.76 -9.85
C GLU A 579 9.67 60.36 -9.88
N ALA A 580 9.31 59.87 -11.08
CA ALA A 580 8.82 58.51 -11.26
C ALA A 580 9.89 57.44 -10.98
N ILE A 581 11.13 57.67 -11.42
CA ILE A 581 12.24 56.76 -11.15
C ILE A 581 12.55 56.71 -9.66
N ILE A 582 12.63 57.88 -9.01
CA ILE A 582 12.83 58.00 -7.56
C ILE A 582 11.67 57.34 -6.81
N HIS A 583 10.44 57.48 -7.31
CA HIS A 583 9.29 56.78 -6.73
C HIS A 583 9.50 55.27 -6.69
N ILE A 584 9.87 54.65 -7.82
CA ILE A 584 10.12 53.21 -7.89
C ILE A 584 11.29 52.80 -6.99
N ALA A 585 12.35 53.62 -6.90
CA ALA A 585 13.49 53.34 -6.03
C ALA A 585 13.11 53.33 -4.54
N CYS A 586 12.30 54.30 -4.11
CA CYS A 586 11.85 54.43 -2.72
C CYS A 586 10.76 53.42 -2.34
N THR A 587 9.86 53.06 -3.27
CA THR A 587 8.74 52.15 -2.97
C THR A 587 9.05 50.69 -3.30
N ARG A 588 10.10 50.43 -4.10
CA ARG A 588 10.47 49.09 -4.61
C ARG A 588 9.32 48.35 -5.32
N GLN A 589 8.35 49.11 -5.85
CA GLN A 589 7.22 48.54 -6.59
C GLN A 589 7.61 48.16 -8.02
N ALA A 590 6.79 47.29 -8.63
CA ALA A 590 6.85 47.07 -10.07
C ALA A 590 6.47 48.35 -10.82
N TRP A 591 7.12 48.60 -11.96
CA TRP A 591 6.85 49.76 -12.83
C TRP A 591 5.37 49.90 -13.20
N THR A 592 4.65 48.80 -13.36
CA THR A 592 3.21 48.77 -13.68
C THR A 592 2.31 49.40 -12.61
N ARG A 593 2.82 49.66 -11.41
CA ARG A 593 2.10 50.33 -10.31
C ARG A 593 2.45 51.80 -10.13
N LEU A 594 3.19 52.39 -11.08
CA LEU A 594 3.52 53.81 -11.02
C LEU A 594 2.24 54.69 -10.98
N PRO A 595 2.17 55.69 -10.10
CA PRO A 595 1.03 56.62 -10.06
C PRO A 595 0.79 57.32 -11.40
N ALA A 596 -0.47 57.36 -11.84
CA ALA A 596 -0.87 58.00 -13.10
C ALA A 596 -0.56 59.51 -13.14
N ALA A 597 -0.44 60.17 -11.97
CA ALA A 597 -0.13 61.59 -11.83
C ALA A 597 1.30 61.96 -12.27
N LEU A 598 2.21 60.98 -12.36
CA LEU A 598 3.61 61.20 -12.72
C LEU A 598 3.80 61.18 -14.24
N SER A 599 3.64 60.01 -14.85
CA SER A 599 3.73 59.76 -16.29
C SER A 599 3.40 58.28 -16.58
N PRO A 600 3.09 57.91 -17.84
CA PRO A 600 2.94 56.52 -18.24
C PRO A 600 4.19 55.69 -17.91
N PHE A 601 4.02 54.52 -17.30
CA PHE A 601 5.15 53.75 -16.76
C PHE A 601 6.12 53.27 -17.83
N GLU A 602 5.66 53.03 -19.05
CA GLU A 602 6.49 52.62 -20.19
C GLU A 602 7.52 53.70 -20.53
N ALA A 603 7.10 54.96 -20.49
CA ALA A 603 7.97 56.10 -20.73
C ALA A 603 9.01 56.25 -19.61
N CYS A 604 8.60 56.09 -18.35
CA CYS A 604 9.48 56.17 -17.19
C CYS A 604 10.49 55.01 -17.16
N ARG A 605 10.06 53.78 -17.45
CA ARG A 605 10.93 52.59 -17.50
C ARG A 605 11.94 52.69 -18.64
N HIS A 606 11.50 53.14 -19.82
CA HIS A 606 12.41 53.37 -20.94
C HIS A 606 13.45 54.46 -20.60
N ARG A 607 13.00 55.56 -19.98
CA ARG A 607 13.90 56.63 -19.55
C ARG A 607 14.88 56.16 -18.47
N TYR A 608 14.43 55.35 -17.51
CA TYR A 608 15.28 54.72 -16.50
C TYR A 608 16.39 53.89 -17.13
N LEU A 609 16.08 53.00 -18.07
CA LEU A 609 17.08 52.17 -18.74
C LEU A 609 18.12 53.01 -19.49
N ASN A 610 17.67 54.06 -20.18
CA ASN A 610 18.56 54.97 -20.90
C ASN A 610 19.46 55.75 -19.93
N TRP A 611 18.87 56.40 -18.91
CA TRP A 611 19.63 57.17 -17.93
C TRP A 611 20.52 56.32 -17.00
N HIS A 612 20.19 55.04 -16.85
CA HIS A 612 21.05 54.08 -16.16
C HIS A 612 22.25 53.70 -17.03
N SER A 613 22.02 53.41 -18.31
CA SER A 613 23.07 52.96 -19.23
C SER A 613 24.04 54.08 -19.64
N ASP A 614 23.56 55.33 -19.75
CA ASP A 614 24.40 56.50 -20.07
C ASP A 614 25.08 57.13 -18.82
N GLY A 615 24.86 56.57 -17.63
CA GLY A 615 25.43 57.04 -16.37
C GLY A 615 24.80 58.31 -15.79
N THR A 616 23.71 58.82 -16.36
CA THR A 616 22.97 59.99 -15.84
C THR A 616 22.47 59.76 -14.42
N LEU A 617 21.88 58.59 -14.11
CA LEU A 617 21.42 58.28 -12.75
C LEU A 617 22.59 58.20 -11.74
N THR A 618 23.76 57.74 -12.19
CA THR A 618 24.99 57.73 -11.37
C THR A 618 25.44 59.15 -11.04
N ARG A 619 25.44 60.07 -12.01
CA ARG A 619 25.75 61.50 -11.80
C ARG A 619 24.75 62.16 -10.85
N ILE A 620 23.45 61.84 -10.98
CA ILE A 620 22.40 62.31 -10.06
C ILE A 620 22.64 61.82 -8.63
N CYS A 621 23.07 60.56 -8.44
CA CYS A 621 23.40 60.03 -7.12
C CYS A 621 24.68 60.63 -6.50
N GLN A 622 25.55 61.26 -7.30
CA GLN A 622 26.78 61.89 -6.84
C GLN A 622 26.65 63.42 -6.66
N ALA A 623 25.55 64.01 -7.11
CA ALA A 623 25.30 65.45 -6.95
C ALA A 623 25.17 65.83 -5.47
N VAL A 624 25.70 66.98 -5.08
CA VAL A 624 25.52 67.54 -3.74
C VAL A 624 24.14 68.18 -3.67
N LEU A 625 23.22 67.55 -2.92
CA LEU A 625 21.83 68.00 -2.78
C LEU A 625 21.57 68.53 -1.36
N PRO A 626 20.53 69.37 -1.17
CA PRO A 626 20.06 69.77 0.16
C PRO A 626 19.75 68.58 1.05
N GLU A 627 19.86 68.76 2.37
CA GLU A 627 19.67 67.67 3.35
C GLU A 627 18.33 66.93 3.17
N GLN A 628 17.24 67.66 2.88
CA GLN A 628 15.91 67.08 2.64
C GLN A 628 15.83 66.11 1.44
N ASP A 629 16.73 66.22 0.47
CA ASP A 629 16.75 65.42 -0.76
C ASP A 629 17.71 64.22 -0.66
N THR A 630 18.60 64.20 0.35
CA THR A 630 19.58 63.12 0.52
C THR A 630 18.93 61.76 0.79
N HIS A 631 17.78 61.73 1.48
CA HIS A 631 17.07 60.48 1.77
C HIS A 631 16.67 59.73 0.49
N TRP A 632 15.97 60.39 -0.44
CA TRP A 632 15.55 59.73 -1.68
C TRP A 632 16.75 59.43 -2.60
N GLN A 633 17.80 60.26 -2.55
CA GLN A 633 19.03 60.04 -3.31
C GLN A 633 19.75 58.75 -2.88
N GLN A 634 19.78 58.46 -1.58
CA GLN A 634 20.35 57.21 -1.04
C GLN A 634 19.55 55.98 -1.45
N HIS A 635 18.21 56.06 -1.45
CA HIS A 635 17.34 54.99 -1.94
C HIS A 635 17.57 54.73 -3.43
N LEU A 636 17.68 55.78 -4.24
CA LEU A 636 18.02 55.69 -5.66
C LEU A 636 19.37 54.99 -5.84
N ALA A 637 20.43 55.43 -5.15
CA ALA A 637 21.75 54.83 -5.24
C ALA A 637 21.73 53.33 -4.86
N THR A 638 20.95 52.95 -3.86
CA THR A 638 20.79 51.56 -3.44
C THR A 638 19.99 50.74 -4.45
N TYR A 639 18.99 51.35 -5.09
CA TYR A 639 18.21 50.73 -6.15
C TYR A 639 19.08 50.41 -7.37
N LEU A 640 19.95 51.34 -7.80
CA LEU A 640 20.88 51.15 -8.92
C LEU A 640 21.93 50.03 -8.67
N ARG A 641 22.32 49.81 -7.40
CA ARG A 641 23.29 48.76 -7.04
C ARG A 641 22.70 47.36 -6.89
N SER A 642 21.37 47.22 -6.91
CA SER A 642 20.70 45.94 -6.64
C SER A 642 20.76 45.04 -7.90
N PRO A 643 21.45 43.89 -7.90
CA PRO A 643 21.54 43.02 -9.07
C PRO A 643 20.23 42.22 -9.24
N GLY A 644 19.44 42.54 -10.27
CA GLY A 644 18.38 41.65 -10.75
C GLY A 644 16.94 42.15 -10.67
N MET A 645 16.62 43.24 -11.39
CA MET A 645 15.24 43.48 -11.82
C MET A 645 15.24 43.75 -13.33
N LYS A 646 15.17 42.67 -14.12
CA LYS A 646 14.73 42.72 -15.53
C LYS A 646 13.24 42.96 -15.60
#